data_AF-B2A7U7-F1
#
_entry.id   AF-B2A7U7-F1
#
_cell.length_a   1.000
_cell.length_b   1.000
_cell.length_c   1.000
_cell.angle_alpha   90.00
_cell.angle_beta   90.00
_cell.angle_gamma   90.00
#
_symmetry.space_group_name_H-M   'P 1'
#
loop_
_entity.id
_entity.type
_entity.pdbx_description
1 polymer ?
#
loop_
_entity_poly.entity_id
_entity_poly.type
_entity_poly.pdbx_seq_one_letter_code
_entity_poly.pdbx_strand_id
1 'polypeptide(L)'
;MELNVDQKRIIETKPGGHMLIRGVAGSGKTTVAVHKIPHLLNHYCSQDDKVLVITFTKTLINYINYIYNNIEHETTLFSMINSDQNLQISTADKIIFHLYRKYEEKAGIEEREIIPQKEKYRLLNQAIKYISKKYPDQTVVSDRNVNFLIDEIEWIKSNRYTELEVYQNVDRLGRSRNMEEDGPQRILKNSTNREAIFKTMVLYDELMDKEGYTDFKNMALQVLKGIEEGVITCDKFTHILVDESQDLSRVQLEIIKNMFKNDKNYSSVIFIADTAQSIYLQSWLSHQSFKSIGFDMSGRARTLSKNYRTTAEIAEAAYSLIEDDQTIVNNENYVEPAIIDRRGEHPVYKQFDSDGEELDYVCDMIKNNLYKHYDLKDIAIIAKTRRQLENAKRYLLNNKVDCKILSKRENHFSDDKVKLLTMHSIKGLEYKVVFIIGINENVIPYSPDGNIDLEQESMERRLLYVGMTRAKDKLFLTSSGNPSKFINDINPKYLKLNNENGFSRFNHIGIDSYRFKEKIVDLYSHEEVVRQWVIEELINTLNYPLELIDIEYEIQLFSATGYVDIVVFKNMKGKIVPYIFIEAKHYNTSLDKQDVNQLKSYLEGNSSVEYGMLTNGKDFKILKKQSKKGEFEYIDSLPDYQGDINSLFEEFEYIDLKRDKKYKLHRNLEDKSLIHVYDEKIDNSLEVSEYVKLNVYGELTAGELKYAHQDIQGDVELPKEIVPNPDNCFMLEVTGDSMINAGIDKGDYVIVQKQNYAENLDIVVAVIDQEATLKKYSRMGDTILLMPENKNYEPIIVSEEDLIINGKVIGVLKT
;
A
#
# COMPACT_ATOMS: atom_id res chain seq x y z
N MET A 1 4.75 -24.88 13.79
CA MET A 1 4.26 -23.94 12.75
C MET A 1 3.77 -24.77 11.59
N GLU A 2 2.53 -24.59 11.11
CA GLU A 2 2.03 -25.38 9.98
C GLU A 2 2.58 -24.83 8.66
N LEU A 3 3.29 -25.69 7.92
CA LEU A 3 3.80 -25.39 6.58
C LEU A 3 2.68 -25.51 5.55
N ASN A 4 2.56 -24.54 4.65
CA ASN A 4 1.60 -24.62 3.55
C ASN A 4 2.05 -25.63 2.47
N VAL A 5 1.17 -25.91 1.50
CA VAL A 5 1.41 -26.89 0.43
C VAL A 5 2.63 -26.52 -0.43
N ASP A 6 2.79 -25.26 -0.80
CA ASP A 6 3.92 -24.80 -1.63
C ASP A 6 5.25 -24.91 -0.88
N GLN A 7 5.28 -24.51 0.39
CA GLN A 7 6.44 -24.64 1.26
C GLN A 7 6.83 -26.11 1.45
N LYS A 8 5.87 -26.99 1.76
CA LYS A 8 6.10 -28.44 1.87
C LYS A 8 6.65 -29.01 0.57
N ARG A 9 6.05 -28.65 -0.56
CA ARG A 9 6.51 -29.09 -1.89
C ARG A 9 7.96 -28.67 -2.15
N ILE A 10 8.35 -27.44 -1.81
CA ILE A 10 9.74 -26.97 -1.97
C ILE A 10 10.68 -27.73 -1.02
N ILE A 11 10.28 -27.97 0.22
CA ILE A 11 11.06 -28.73 1.22
C ILE A 11 11.29 -30.17 0.74
N GLU A 12 10.28 -30.83 0.18
CA GLU A 12 10.34 -32.23 -0.26
C GLU A 12 10.92 -32.41 -1.67
N THR A 13 11.09 -31.32 -2.43
CA THR A 13 11.64 -31.39 -3.79
C THR A 13 13.05 -31.98 -3.78
N LYS A 14 13.29 -32.98 -4.62
CA LYS A 14 14.61 -33.61 -4.80
C LYS A 14 15.71 -32.56 -5.08
N PRO A 15 16.83 -32.56 -4.33
CA PRO A 15 17.95 -31.65 -4.60
C PRO A 15 18.69 -32.04 -5.88
N GLY A 16 19.25 -31.04 -6.57
CA GLY A 16 20.12 -31.28 -7.73
C GLY A 16 20.56 -29.99 -8.44
N GLY A 17 21.87 -29.81 -8.58
CA GLY A 17 22.52 -28.64 -9.15
C GLY A 17 22.07 -27.32 -8.49
N HIS A 18 21.84 -26.26 -9.26
CA HIS A 18 21.47 -24.97 -8.70
C HIS A 18 19.95 -24.77 -8.70
N MET A 19 19.42 -24.27 -7.60
CA MET A 19 18.00 -23.99 -7.40
C MET A 19 17.83 -22.58 -6.84
N LEU A 20 16.77 -21.90 -7.26
CA LEU A 20 16.37 -20.59 -6.74
C LEU A 20 15.00 -20.66 -6.10
N ILE A 21 14.90 -20.18 -4.87
CA ILE A 21 13.64 -19.92 -4.19
C ILE A 21 13.52 -18.41 -4.03
N ARG A 22 12.70 -17.78 -4.87
CA ARG A 22 12.38 -16.36 -4.77
C ARG A 22 11.05 -16.17 -4.05
N GLY A 23 10.87 -15.07 -3.35
CA GLY A 23 9.57 -14.79 -2.75
C GLY A 23 9.52 -13.46 -2.03
N VAL A 24 8.29 -13.02 -1.74
CA VAL A 24 8.03 -11.72 -1.10
C VAL A 24 8.38 -11.71 0.39
N ALA A 25 8.43 -10.53 0.98
CA ALA A 25 8.58 -10.36 2.42
C ALA A 25 7.54 -11.22 3.18
N GLY A 26 7.95 -11.87 4.26
CA GLY A 26 7.01 -12.63 5.10
C GLY A 26 6.49 -13.96 4.52
N SER A 27 7.00 -14.43 3.37
CA SER A 27 6.53 -15.67 2.73
C SER A 27 7.06 -16.98 3.33
N GLY A 28 7.86 -16.91 4.40
CA GLY A 28 8.43 -18.10 5.05
C GLY A 28 9.67 -18.67 4.36
N LYS A 29 10.41 -17.86 3.60
CA LYS A 29 11.68 -18.23 2.94
C LYS A 29 12.68 -18.88 3.90
N THR A 30 13.02 -18.21 5.00
CA THR A 30 13.92 -18.76 6.03
C THR A 30 13.32 -20.02 6.66
N THR A 31 12.02 -20.07 6.90
CA THR A 31 11.34 -21.29 7.39
C THR A 31 11.53 -22.47 6.44
N VAL A 32 11.34 -22.26 5.13
CA VAL A 32 11.62 -23.28 4.10
C VAL A 32 13.09 -23.69 4.13
N ALA A 33 14.02 -22.74 4.27
CA ALA A 33 15.45 -23.03 4.40
C ALA A 33 15.73 -23.97 5.58
N VAL A 34 15.20 -23.63 6.77
CA VAL A 34 15.44 -24.39 8.00
C VAL A 34 14.82 -25.77 7.93
N HIS A 35 13.58 -25.91 7.47
CA HIS A 35 12.93 -27.22 7.33
C HIS A 35 13.54 -28.07 6.20
N LYS A 36 14.24 -27.47 5.23
CA LYS A 36 15.00 -28.21 4.21
C LYS A 36 16.23 -28.90 4.80
N ILE A 37 16.82 -28.38 5.88
CA ILE A 37 18.06 -28.92 6.48
C ILE A 37 17.87 -30.37 6.93
N PRO A 38 16.90 -30.72 7.81
CA PRO A 38 16.67 -32.12 8.19
C PRO A 38 16.34 -33.01 7.00
N HIS A 39 15.58 -32.51 6.02
CA HIS A 39 15.24 -33.29 4.82
C HIS A 39 16.48 -33.67 4.01
N LEU A 40 17.45 -32.76 3.86
CA LEU A 40 18.71 -33.05 3.19
C LEU A 40 19.57 -34.02 4.01
N LEU A 41 19.73 -33.78 5.31
CA LEU A 41 20.52 -34.63 6.19
C LEU A 41 19.97 -36.07 6.23
N ASN A 42 18.65 -36.23 6.31
CA ASN A 42 18.02 -37.54 6.51
C ASN A 42 17.86 -38.35 5.21
N HIS A 43 17.73 -37.70 4.06
CA HIS A 43 17.41 -38.38 2.78
C HIS A 43 18.49 -38.25 1.71
N TYR A 44 19.39 -37.27 1.82
CA TYR A 44 20.37 -36.94 0.78
C TYR A 44 21.80 -36.76 1.31
N CYS A 45 22.07 -37.06 2.58
CA CYS A 45 23.43 -37.11 3.11
C CYS A 45 23.84 -38.53 3.51
N SER A 46 24.92 -39.02 2.90
CA SER A 46 25.69 -40.16 3.39
C SER A 46 26.75 -39.72 4.42
N GLN A 47 27.54 -40.66 4.96
CA GLN A 47 28.52 -40.41 6.01
C GLN A 47 29.57 -39.32 5.66
N ASP A 48 29.96 -39.20 4.37
CA ASP A 48 30.92 -38.20 3.87
C ASP A 48 30.25 -36.91 3.33
N ASP A 49 28.92 -36.82 3.36
CA ASP A 49 28.20 -35.66 2.84
C ASP A 49 28.03 -34.59 3.92
N LYS A 50 28.21 -33.34 3.51
CA LYS A 50 28.09 -32.17 4.39
C LYS A 50 27.11 -31.16 3.83
N VAL A 51 26.39 -30.50 4.73
CA VAL A 51 25.46 -29.40 4.46
C VAL A 51 26.04 -28.12 5.02
N LEU A 52 26.14 -27.09 4.19
CA LEU A 52 26.48 -25.73 4.58
C LEU A 52 25.27 -24.82 4.48
N VAL A 53 24.97 -24.09 5.54
CA VAL A 53 23.97 -23.02 5.55
C VAL A 53 24.70 -21.70 5.71
N ILE A 54 24.52 -20.83 4.73
CA ILE A 54 25.09 -19.49 4.69
C ILE A 54 23.97 -18.48 4.92
N THR A 55 24.16 -17.61 5.90
CA THR A 55 23.28 -16.46 6.13
C THR A 55 24.04 -15.15 5.94
N PHE A 56 23.29 -14.08 5.71
CA PHE A 56 23.88 -12.75 5.62
C PHE A 56 24.25 -12.15 7.00
N THR A 57 23.43 -12.38 8.04
CA THR A 57 23.65 -11.80 9.37
C THR A 57 23.85 -12.85 10.46
N LYS A 58 24.66 -12.50 11.48
CA LYS A 58 24.83 -13.32 12.70
C LYS A 58 23.53 -13.47 13.47
N THR A 59 22.69 -12.44 13.46
CA THR A 59 21.36 -12.44 14.06
C THR A 59 20.50 -13.57 13.50
N LEU A 60 20.52 -13.76 12.17
CA LEU A 60 19.75 -14.81 11.51
C LEU A 60 20.26 -16.22 11.85
N ILE A 61 21.57 -16.40 12.09
CA ILE A 61 22.13 -17.67 12.57
C ILE A 61 21.48 -18.09 13.88
N ASN A 62 21.38 -17.17 14.84
CA ASN A 62 20.79 -17.46 16.14
C ASN A 62 19.31 -17.85 16.01
N TYR A 63 18.58 -17.17 15.13
CA TYR A 63 17.18 -17.51 14.84
C TYR A 63 17.03 -18.89 14.17
N ILE A 64 17.87 -19.20 13.18
CA ILE A 64 17.89 -20.51 12.52
C ILE A 64 18.19 -21.61 13.54
N ASN A 65 19.20 -21.44 14.39
CA ASN A 65 19.55 -22.40 15.44
C ASN A 65 18.39 -22.61 16.41
N TYR A 66 17.69 -21.54 16.80
CA TYR A 66 16.53 -21.64 17.68
C TYR A 66 15.39 -22.46 17.04
N ILE A 67 15.03 -22.18 15.78
CA ILE A 67 13.99 -22.96 15.08
C ILE A 67 14.44 -24.41 14.91
N TYR A 68 15.67 -24.63 14.45
CA TYR A 68 16.20 -25.96 14.19
C TYR A 68 16.13 -26.85 15.44
N ASN A 69 16.59 -26.34 16.58
CA ASN A 69 16.52 -27.07 17.86
C ASN A 69 15.08 -27.40 18.26
N ASN A 70 14.13 -26.48 18.04
CA ASN A 70 12.72 -26.74 18.33
C ASN A 70 12.11 -27.83 17.42
N ILE A 71 12.52 -27.91 16.16
CA ILE A 71 12.06 -28.96 15.22
C ILE A 71 12.59 -30.33 15.65
N GLU A 72 13.86 -30.43 16.05
CA GLU A 72 14.43 -31.70 16.51
C GLU A 72 13.72 -32.25 17.76
N HIS A 73 13.33 -31.38 18.69
CA HIS A 73 12.59 -31.78 19.89
C HIS A 73 11.20 -32.37 19.61
N GLU A 74 10.51 -31.93 18.54
CA GLU A 74 9.23 -32.52 18.11
C GLU A 74 9.41 -33.89 17.44
N THR A 75 10.59 -34.16 16.85
CA THR A 75 10.84 -35.36 16.03
C THR A 75 11.50 -36.48 16.86
N THR A 76 10.89 -36.86 17.98
CA THR A 76 11.47 -37.71 19.05
C THR A 76 11.65 -39.21 18.74
N LEU A 77 11.63 -39.65 17.47
CA LEU A 77 11.82 -41.09 17.14
C LEU A 77 13.09 -41.45 16.36
N PHE A 78 13.86 -40.48 15.84
CA PHE A 78 15.03 -40.76 14.98
C PHE A 78 16.35 -40.10 15.41
N SER A 79 16.38 -39.39 16.55
CA SER A 79 17.56 -38.68 17.07
C SER A 79 18.72 -39.56 17.56
N MET A 80 18.68 -40.89 17.34
CA MET A 80 19.73 -41.82 17.74
C MET A 80 20.80 -42.11 16.68
N ILE A 81 20.71 -41.53 15.47
CA ILE A 81 21.70 -41.75 14.41
C ILE A 81 22.36 -40.42 14.02
N ASN A 82 23.58 -40.25 14.54
CA ASN A 82 24.61 -39.29 14.17
C ASN A 82 24.41 -37.82 14.57
N SER A 83 25.23 -37.43 15.55
CA SER A 83 25.64 -36.07 15.90
C SER A 83 25.86 -35.14 14.69
N ASP A 84 25.48 -33.87 14.87
CA ASP A 84 25.67 -32.62 14.10
C ASP A 84 27.02 -32.36 13.37
N GLN A 85 27.89 -33.34 13.13
CA GLN A 85 29.18 -33.16 12.45
C GLN A 85 29.05 -32.81 10.96
N ASN A 86 27.90 -33.13 10.34
CA ASN A 86 27.67 -32.93 8.91
C ASN A 86 26.95 -31.62 8.58
N LEU A 87 26.57 -30.81 9.58
CA LEU A 87 25.92 -29.51 9.39
C LEU A 87 26.86 -28.38 9.82
N GLN A 88 27.04 -27.39 8.94
CA GLN A 88 27.74 -26.15 9.26
C GLN A 88 26.84 -24.95 8.98
N ILE A 89 26.64 -24.09 9.98
CA ILE A 89 25.89 -22.83 9.84
C ILE A 89 26.85 -21.66 10.09
N SER A 90 26.98 -20.75 9.12
CA SER A 90 27.92 -19.62 9.22
C SER A 90 27.47 -18.43 8.36
N THR A 91 28.07 -17.26 8.58
CA THR A 91 27.96 -16.16 7.61
C THR A 91 29.05 -16.28 6.55
N ALA A 92 28.81 -15.70 5.36
CA ALA A 92 29.81 -15.61 4.30
C ALA A 92 31.09 -14.92 4.79
N ASP A 93 30.96 -13.79 5.49
CA ASP A 93 32.11 -13.04 6.03
C ASP A 93 32.92 -13.85 7.05
N LYS A 94 32.27 -14.68 7.88
CA LYS A 94 32.97 -15.53 8.85
C LYS A 94 33.76 -16.64 8.15
N ILE A 95 33.21 -17.21 7.08
CA ILE A 95 33.90 -18.21 6.24
C ILE A 95 35.11 -17.55 5.58
N ILE A 96 34.93 -16.38 4.97
CA ILE A 96 36.00 -15.64 4.29
C ILE A 96 37.10 -15.26 5.28
N PHE A 97 36.75 -14.76 6.46
CA PHE A 97 37.73 -14.44 7.49
C PHE A 97 38.59 -15.65 7.88
N HIS A 98 37.98 -16.83 8.05
CA HIS A 98 38.72 -18.06 8.36
C HIS A 98 39.62 -18.52 7.21
N LEU A 99 39.12 -18.46 5.97
CA LEU A 99 39.91 -18.78 4.78
C LEU A 99 41.06 -17.77 4.59
N TYR A 100 40.85 -16.50 4.94
CA TYR A 100 41.86 -15.47 4.84
C TYR A 100 43.01 -15.70 5.84
N ARG A 101 42.70 -16.10 7.08
CA ARG A 101 43.74 -16.51 8.04
C ARG A 101 44.55 -17.70 7.56
N LYS A 102 43.90 -18.70 6.95
CA LYS A 102 44.61 -19.82 6.29
C LYS A 102 45.50 -19.34 5.13
N TYR A 103 45.04 -18.35 4.36
CA TYR A 103 45.80 -17.78 3.26
C TYR A 103 47.05 -17.05 3.76
N GLU A 104 46.94 -16.21 4.79
CA GLU A 104 48.09 -15.53 5.40
C GLU A 104 49.15 -16.54 5.86
N GLU A 105 48.72 -17.58 6.59
CA GLU A 105 49.60 -18.64 7.08
C GLU A 105 50.31 -19.38 5.92
N LYS A 106 49.58 -19.76 4.87
CA LYS A 106 50.13 -20.53 3.74
C LYS A 106 50.98 -19.69 2.79
N ALA A 107 50.65 -18.42 2.63
CA ALA A 107 51.39 -17.48 1.79
C ALA A 107 52.62 -16.89 2.50
N GLY A 108 52.77 -17.12 3.82
CA GLY A 108 53.86 -16.55 4.62
C GLY A 108 53.71 -15.03 4.82
N ILE A 109 52.48 -14.54 4.88
CA ILE A 109 52.15 -13.12 5.08
C ILE A 109 51.91 -12.90 6.58
N GLU A 110 52.46 -11.82 7.14
CA GLU A 110 52.19 -11.43 8.53
C GLU A 110 50.69 -11.16 8.74
N GLU A 111 50.16 -11.57 9.90
CA GLU A 111 48.75 -11.40 10.24
C GLU A 111 48.36 -9.92 10.18
N ARG A 112 47.43 -9.58 9.28
CA ARG A 112 46.92 -8.20 9.14
C ARG A 112 45.73 -7.96 10.07
N GLU A 113 45.63 -6.73 10.58
CA GLU A 113 44.49 -6.27 11.36
C GLU A 113 43.36 -5.71 10.48
N ILE A 114 42.12 -5.82 10.94
CA ILE A 114 40.99 -5.19 10.25
C ILE A 114 41.05 -3.69 10.48
N ILE A 115 41.08 -2.90 9.40
CA ILE A 115 41.21 -1.44 9.49
C ILE A 115 40.10 -0.78 10.35
N PRO A 116 40.46 0.02 11.37
CA PRO A 116 39.49 0.82 12.12
C PRO A 116 38.91 1.96 11.27
N GLN A 117 37.65 2.36 11.53
CA GLN A 117 36.98 3.41 10.75
C GLN A 117 37.76 4.73 10.68
N LYS A 118 38.38 5.16 11.79
CA LYS A 118 39.18 6.39 11.80
C LYS A 118 40.39 6.30 10.85
N GLU A 119 41.05 5.14 10.83
CA GLU A 119 42.20 4.88 9.98
C GLU A 119 41.79 4.74 8.51
N LYS A 120 40.62 4.14 8.24
CA LYS A 120 40.01 4.07 6.89
C LYS A 120 39.96 5.45 6.23
N TYR A 121 39.38 6.43 6.92
CA TYR A 121 39.30 7.80 6.39
C TYR A 121 40.67 8.48 6.30
N ARG A 122 41.57 8.26 7.27
CA ARG A 122 42.91 8.88 7.23
C ARG A 122 43.71 8.40 6.02
N LEU A 123 43.79 7.08 5.83
CA LEU A 123 44.57 6.46 4.75
C LEU A 123 43.99 6.77 3.38
N LEU A 124 42.67 6.73 3.23
CA LEU A 124 42.05 7.10 1.97
C LEU A 124 42.28 8.58 1.63
N ASN A 125 42.16 9.50 2.60
CA ASN A 125 42.48 10.91 2.38
C ASN A 125 43.96 11.13 2.02
N GLN A 126 44.89 10.32 2.57
CA GLN A 126 46.28 10.33 2.13
C GLN A 126 46.43 9.91 0.66
N ALA A 127 45.75 8.83 0.26
CA ALA A 127 45.74 8.38 -1.14
C ALA A 127 45.14 9.44 -2.07
N ILE A 128 44.01 10.04 -1.68
CA ILE A 128 43.35 11.15 -2.40
C ILE A 128 44.30 12.32 -2.59
N LYS A 129 44.97 12.79 -1.52
CA LYS A 129 45.93 13.91 -1.59
C LYS A 129 47.13 13.63 -2.49
N TYR A 130 47.56 12.37 -2.59
CA TYR A 130 48.64 11.99 -3.48
C TYR A 130 48.17 11.94 -4.94
N ILE A 131 47.03 11.29 -5.20
CA ILE A 131 46.50 11.13 -6.56
C ILE A 131 46.00 12.45 -7.14
N SER A 132 45.36 13.31 -6.35
CA SER A 132 44.89 14.62 -6.81
C SER A 132 46.02 15.53 -7.29
N LYS A 133 47.24 15.40 -6.74
CA LYS A 133 48.43 16.10 -7.26
C LYS A 133 48.88 15.59 -8.63
N LYS A 134 48.67 14.31 -8.92
CA LYS A 134 49.03 13.67 -10.20
C LYS A 134 47.95 13.85 -11.26
N TYR A 135 46.71 14.08 -10.84
CA TYR A 135 45.53 14.32 -11.68
C TYR A 135 44.85 15.64 -11.28
N PRO A 136 45.52 16.79 -11.45
CA PRO A 136 45.03 18.09 -10.96
C PRO A 136 43.70 18.52 -11.62
N ASP A 137 43.46 18.09 -12.85
CA ASP A 137 42.26 18.42 -13.61
C ASP A 137 41.03 17.56 -13.25
N GLN A 138 41.20 16.53 -12.39
CA GLN A 138 40.13 15.59 -12.04
C GLN A 138 39.59 15.89 -10.64
N THR A 139 38.44 16.56 -10.57
CA THR A 139 37.80 16.97 -9.31
C THR A 139 37.14 15.82 -8.54
N VAL A 140 36.91 14.67 -9.20
CA VAL A 140 36.27 13.50 -8.60
C VAL A 140 37.11 12.93 -7.46
N VAL A 141 38.44 12.89 -7.60
CA VAL A 141 39.36 12.45 -6.55
C VAL A 141 39.70 13.62 -5.63
N SER A 142 38.80 13.91 -4.69
CA SER A 142 38.98 14.99 -3.72
C SER A 142 38.43 14.61 -2.35
N ASP A 143 38.92 15.29 -1.29
CA ASP A 143 38.50 15.05 0.09
C ASP A 143 36.98 15.24 0.28
N ARG A 144 36.34 16.06 -0.57
CA ARG A 144 34.88 16.28 -0.57
C ARG A 144 34.09 15.04 -1.00
N ASN A 145 34.67 14.20 -1.85
CA ASN A 145 34.04 13.01 -2.41
C ASN A 145 34.46 11.72 -1.69
N VAL A 146 35.04 11.80 -0.49
CA VAL A 146 35.61 10.63 0.20
C VAL A 146 34.60 9.49 0.39
N ASN A 147 33.34 9.79 0.75
CA ASN A 147 32.31 8.76 0.93
C ASN A 147 31.96 8.08 -0.40
N PHE A 148 31.78 8.86 -1.46
CA PHE A 148 31.58 8.32 -2.82
C PHE A 148 32.74 7.42 -3.24
N LEU A 149 33.99 7.83 -2.99
CA LEU A 149 35.17 7.05 -3.33
C LEU A 149 35.26 5.75 -2.53
N ILE A 150 34.89 5.76 -1.24
CA ILE A 150 34.77 4.54 -0.43
C ILE A 150 33.79 3.59 -1.12
N ASP A 151 32.59 4.07 -1.44
CA ASP A 151 31.54 3.24 -2.02
C ASP A 151 31.96 2.69 -3.38
N GLU A 152 32.60 3.50 -4.22
CA GLU A 152 33.09 3.10 -5.55
C GLU A 152 34.19 2.05 -5.46
N ILE A 153 35.18 2.27 -4.58
CA ILE A 153 36.25 1.29 -4.31
C ILE A 153 35.67 -0.04 -3.84
N GLU A 154 34.72 0.00 -2.90
CA GLU A 154 34.08 -1.22 -2.40
C GLU A 154 33.30 -1.96 -3.49
N TRP A 155 32.68 -1.24 -4.44
CA TRP A 155 32.00 -1.84 -5.59
C TRP A 155 32.97 -2.46 -6.59
N ILE A 156 34.07 -1.77 -6.92
CA ILE A 156 35.14 -2.30 -7.79
C ILE A 156 35.64 -3.63 -7.21
N LYS A 157 35.98 -3.65 -5.92
CA LYS A 157 36.46 -4.85 -5.23
C LYS A 157 35.40 -5.94 -5.15
N SER A 158 34.17 -5.59 -4.80
CA SER A 158 33.06 -6.57 -4.65
C SER A 158 32.68 -7.26 -5.96
N ASN A 159 32.92 -6.60 -7.10
CA ASN A 159 32.67 -7.12 -8.45
C ASN A 159 33.91 -7.69 -9.15
N ARG A 160 35.05 -7.77 -8.44
CA ARG A 160 36.31 -8.31 -8.96
C ARG A 160 36.84 -7.54 -10.18
N TYR A 161 36.66 -6.22 -10.22
CA TYR A 161 37.28 -5.38 -11.23
C TYR A 161 38.72 -5.01 -10.82
N THR A 162 39.59 -6.02 -10.76
CA THR A 162 40.98 -5.90 -10.27
C THR A 162 41.95 -5.36 -11.31
N GLU A 163 41.50 -5.20 -12.56
CA GLU A 163 42.29 -4.69 -13.67
C GLU A 163 41.71 -3.36 -14.17
N LEU A 164 42.59 -2.40 -14.45
CA LEU A 164 42.19 -1.07 -14.91
C LEU A 164 41.38 -1.16 -16.21
N GLU A 165 41.80 -1.98 -17.16
CA GLU A 165 41.12 -2.13 -18.46
C GLU A 165 39.69 -2.66 -18.30
N VAL A 166 39.49 -3.61 -17.38
CA VAL A 166 38.15 -4.10 -17.04
C VAL A 166 37.31 -2.98 -16.45
N TYR A 167 37.80 -2.29 -15.41
CA TYR A 167 37.08 -1.18 -14.79
C TYR A 167 36.77 -0.03 -15.77
N GLN A 168 37.65 0.21 -16.74
CA GLN A 168 37.44 1.24 -17.76
C GLN A 168 36.27 0.93 -18.71
N ASN A 169 36.02 -0.36 -19.00
CA ASN A 169 35.05 -0.79 -20.01
C ASN A 169 33.70 -1.25 -19.44
N VAL A 170 33.66 -1.70 -18.17
CA VAL A 170 32.43 -2.20 -17.55
C VAL A 170 31.35 -1.12 -17.44
N ASP A 171 30.12 -1.54 -17.62
CA ASP A 171 28.96 -0.73 -17.24
C ASP A 171 28.89 -0.63 -15.72
N ARG A 172 28.72 0.61 -15.23
CA ARG A 172 28.51 0.89 -13.80
C ARG A 172 27.03 0.64 -13.47
N LEU A 173 26.58 -0.59 -13.72
CA LEU A 173 25.21 -1.04 -13.46
C LEU A 173 24.91 -0.95 -11.97
N GLY A 174 23.74 -0.44 -11.58
CA GLY A 174 23.46 -0.17 -10.18
C GLY A 174 24.19 1.06 -9.63
N ARG A 175 24.87 1.84 -10.50
CA ARG A 175 25.57 3.11 -10.17
C ARG A 175 25.45 4.24 -11.21
N SER A 176 24.51 4.14 -12.15
CA SER A 176 24.41 5.06 -13.30
C SER A 176 23.01 5.66 -13.42
N ARG A 177 22.93 7.00 -13.48
CA ARG A 177 21.75 7.75 -13.92
C ARG A 177 21.20 7.22 -15.24
N ASN A 178 19.88 7.35 -15.44
CA ASN A 178 19.25 7.27 -16.76
C ASN A 178 20.03 8.13 -17.77
N MET A 179 20.13 7.63 -19.01
CA MET A 179 20.95 8.19 -20.09
C MET A 179 20.57 9.62 -20.52
N GLU A 180 19.48 10.18 -20.00
CA GLU A 180 18.82 11.38 -20.56
C GLU A 180 19.01 12.69 -19.76
N GLU A 181 19.61 12.68 -18.56
CA GLU A 181 19.85 13.93 -17.81
C GLU A 181 21.29 14.11 -17.32
N ASP A 182 21.94 15.15 -17.84
CA ASP A 182 23.26 15.62 -17.40
C ASP A 182 23.22 16.03 -15.92
N GLY A 183 24.03 15.35 -15.10
CA GLY A 183 24.37 15.90 -13.81
C GLY A 183 25.57 15.23 -13.15
N PRO A 184 25.81 15.54 -11.87
CA PRO A 184 27.15 15.95 -11.47
C PRO A 184 28.23 14.87 -11.39
N GLN A 185 27.95 13.57 -11.56
CA GLN A 185 29.01 12.54 -11.62
C GLN A 185 28.73 11.38 -12.60
N ARG A 186 28.42 11.70 -13.86
CA ARG A 186 28.57 10.74 -14.95
C ARG A 186 30.06 10.41 -15.13
N ILE A 187 30.50 9.25 -14.64
CA ILE A 187 31.86 8.77 -14.87
C ILE A 187 31.92 7.99 -16.18
N LEU A 188 32.32 8.71 -17.24
CA LEU A 188 32.47 8.16 -18.58
C LEU A 188 33.41 6.93 -18.58
N LYS A 189 33.08 5.94 -19.43
CA LYS A 189 33.98 4.83 -19.75
C LYS A 189 35.28 5.36 -20.36
N ASN A 190 36.38 4.64 -20.17
CA ASN A 190 37.69 5.00 -20.71
C ASN A 190 38.13 6.43 -20.35
N SER A 191 37.77 6.92 -19.17
CA SER A 191 38.07 8.29 -18.72
C SER A 191 39.25 8.35 -17.75
N THR A 192 39.90 9.52 -17.70
CA THR A 192 40.92 9.84 -16.70
C THR A 192 40.35 9.83 -15.28
N ASN A 193 39.06 10.12 -15.09
CA ASN A 193 38.37 9.97 -13.81
C ASN A 193 38.38 8.53 -13.31
N ARG A 194 38.00 7.55 -14.15
CA ARG A 194 38.08 6.12 -13.76
C ARG A 194 39.51 5.70 -13.47
N GLU A 195 40.46 6.13 -14.30
CA GLU A 195 41.87 5.83 -14.06
C GLU A 195 42.36 6.38 -12.71
N ALA A 196 42.00 7.63 -12.39
CA ALA A 196 42.35 8.26 -11.12
C ALA A 196 41.72 7.52 -9.93
N ILE A 197 40.43 7.18 -9.98
CA ILE A 197 39.73 6.39 -8.94
C ILE A 197 40.41 5.04 -8.73
N PHE A 198 40.69 4.33 -9.82
CA PHE A 198 41.33 3.01 -9.75
C PHE A 198 42.74 3.11 -9.13
N LYS A 199 43.51 4.15 -9.50
CA LYS A 199 44.83 4.39 -8.90
C LYS A 199 44.73 4.82 -7.43
N THR A 200 43.69 5.54 -7.05
CA THR A 200 43.37 5.82 -5.63
C THR A 200 43.12 4.52 -4.87
N MET A 201 42.34 3.59 -5.43
CA MET A 201 42.12 2.27 -4.83
C MET A 201 43.43 1.52 -4.60
N VAL A 202 44.26 1.39 -5.65
CA VAL A 202 45.52 0.65 -5.58
C VAL A 202 46.45 1.27 -4.53
N LEU A 203 46.62 2.59 -4.54
CA LEU A 203 47.45 3.27 -3.54
C LEU A 203 46.86 3.13 -2.13
N TYR A 204 45.54 3.20 -1.98
CA TYR A 204 44.88 3.00 -0.70
C TYR A 204 45.15 1.59 -0.14
N ASP A 205 45.09 0.56 -0.98
CA ASP A 205 45.42 -0.82 -0.61
C ASP A 205 46.90 -0.98 -0.22
N GLU A 206 47.82 -0.35 -0.96
CA GLU A 206 49.25 -0.33 -0.61
C GLU A 206 49.52 0.35 0.74
N LEU A 207 48.83 1.46 1.02
CA LEU A 207 48.98 2.18 2.29
C LEU A 207 48.43 1.36 3.46
N MET A 208 47.30 0.67 3.28
CA MET A 208 46.77 -0.25 4.29
C MET A 208 47.75 -1.40 4.57
N ASP A 209 48.25 -2.05 3.52
CA ASP A 209 49.16 -3.19 3.68
C ASP A 209 50.48 -2.79 4.36
N LYS A 210 51.04 -1.61 4.03
CA LYS A 210 52.23 -1.07 4.69
C LYS A 210 52.05 -0.80 6.18
N GLU A 211 50.84 -0.43 6.60
CA GLU A 211 50.51 -0.21 8.02
C GLU A 211 49.97 -1.48 8.71
N GLY A 212 50.02 -2.64 8.05
CA GLY A 212 49.58 -3.90 8.63
C GLY A 212 48.06 -4.09 8.66
N TYR A 213 47.31 -3.32 7.87
CA TYR A 213 45.86 -3.37 7.81
C TYR A 213 45.32 -4.07 6.56
N THR A 214 44.11 -4.58 6.66
CA THR A 214 43.29 -5.04 5.54
C THR A 214 41.80 -4.74 5.78
N ASP A 215 40.98 -4.88 4.75
CA ASP A 215 39.53 -4.75 4.81
C ASP A 215 38.83 -6.04 4.34
N PHE A 216 37.54 -6.19 4.67
CA PHE A 216 36.78 -7.40 4.31
C PHE A 216 36.70 -7.67 2.79
N LYS A 217 36.79 -6.63 1.95
CA LYS A 217 36.72 -6.76 0.50
C LYS A 217 38.04 -7.29 -0.05
N ASN A 218 39.17 -6.78 0.46
CA ASN A 218 40.50 -7.28 0.16
C ASN A 218 40.68 -8.72 0.63
N MET A 219 40.24 -9.04 1.86
CA MET A 219 40.24 -10.42 2.35
C MET A 219 39.52 -11.37 1.37
N ALA A 220 38.33 -10.99 0.90
CA ALA A 220 37.56 -11.82 -0.04
C ALA A 220 38.30 -12.00 -1.39
N LEU A 221 38.88 -10.94 -1.94
CA LEU A 221 39.67 -11.00 -3.17
C LEU A 221 40.92 -11.89 -3.03
N GLN A 222 41.66 -11.73 -1.93
CA GLN A 222 42.87 -12.50 -1.65
C GLN A 222 42.55 -13.98 -1.40
N VAL A 223 41.45 -14.28 -0.71
CA VAL A 223 40.97 -15.66 -0.54
C VAL A 223 40.63 -16.28 -1.89
N LEU A 224 39.85 -15.59 -2.72
CA LEU A 224 39.48 -16.10 -4.03
C LEU A 224 40.71 -16.36 -4.91
N LYS A 225 41.64 -15.39 -4.96
CA LYS A 225 42.92 -15.54 -5.66
C LYS A 225 43.73 -16.73 -5.12
N GLY A 226 43.84 -16.86 -3.80
CA GLY A 226 44.55 -17.96 -3.16
C GLY A 226 43.94 -19.34 -3.43
N ILE A 227 42.62 -19.42 -3.63
CA ILE A 227 41.95 -20.66 -4.07
C ILE A 227 42.29 -20.97 -5.53
N GLU A 228 42.23 -19.98 -6.41
CA GLU A 228 42.50 -20.14 -7.85
C GLU A 228 43.97 -20.50 -8.13
N GLU A 229 44.90 -19.92 -7.38
CA GLU A 229 46.33 -20.19 -7.47
C GLU A 229 46.75 -21.47 -6.71
N GLY A 230 45.83 -22.10 -5.96
CA GLY A 230 46.09 -23.32 -5.20
C GLY A 230 46.92 -23.12 -3.92
N VAL A 231 47.09 -21.88 -3.46
CA VAL A 231 47.75 -21.54 -2.18
C VAL A 231 46.96 -22.09 -0.99
N ILE A 232 45.63 -21.99 -1.07
CA ILE A 232 44.71 -22.55 -0.08
C ILE A 232 43.66 -23.43 -0.74
N THR A 233 43.09 -24.34 0.05
CA THR A 233 41.91 -25.11 -0.31
C THR A 233 40.75 -24.76 0.60
N CYS A 234 39.53 -24.90 0.09
CA CYS A 234 38.30 -24.72 0.86
C CYS A 234 37.61 -26.07 1.10
N ASP A 235 36.89 -26.16 2.22
CA ASP A 235 36.06 -27.31 2.53
C ASP A 235 34.95 -27.46 1.47
N LYS A 236 34.69 -28.70 1.07
CA LYS A 236 33.70 -29.04 0.04
C LYS A 236 32.40 -29.53 0.67
N PHE A 237 31.28 -29.03 0.18
CA PHE A 237 29.94 -29.32 0.68
C PHE A 237 29.05 -29.89 -0.42
N THR A 238 28.34 -30.97 -0.10
CA THR A 238 27.40 -31.64 -1.01
C THR A 238 26.15 -30.81 -1.21
N HIS A 239 25.66 -30.18 -0.13
CA HIS A 239 24.56 -29.24 -0.18
C HIS A 239 24.96 -27.90 0.41
N ILE A 240 24.63 -26.82 -0.29
CA ILE A 240 24.81 -25.44 0.20
C ILE A 240 23.45 -24.74 0.12
N LEU A 241 23.00 -24.18 1.25
CA LEU A 241 21.82 -23.33 1.33
C LEU A 241 22.29 -21.92 1.61
N VAL A 242 21.84 -20.97 0.81
CA VAL A 242 22.23 -19.57 0.92
C VAL A 242 20.97 -18.74 1.14
N ASP A 243 20.73 -18.33 2.38
CA ASP A 243 19.65 -17.41 2.73
C ASP A 243 20.09 -15.95 2.55
N GLU A 244 19.12 -15.07 2.24
CA GLU A 244 19.36 -13.66 1.90
C GLU A 244 20.43 -13.50 0.79
N SER A 245 20.41 -14.40 -0.20
CA SER A 245 21.42 -14.46 -1.27
C SER A 245 21.47 -13.20 -2.14
N GLN A 246 20.41 -12.40 -2.13
CA GLN A 246 20.36 -11.09 -2.77
C GLN A 246 21.22 -10.03 -2.10
N ASP A 247 21.91 -10.29 -1.00
CA ASP A 247 22.85 -9.33 -0.40
C ASP A 247 24.32 -9.68 -0.67
N LEU A 248 24.59 -10.83 -1.32
CA LEU A 248 25.95 -11.30 -1.56
C LEU A 248 26.59 -10.61 -2.77
N SER A 249 27.89 -10.32 -2.64
CA SER A 249 28.70 -9.82 -3.75
C SER A 249 29.13 -10.92 -4.70
N ARG A 250 29.57 -10.54 -5.90
CA ARG A 250 30.14 -11.47 -6.88
C ARG A 250 31.26 -12.32 -6.31
N VAL A 251 32.23 -11.70 -5.63
CA VAL A 251 33.38 -12.39 -5.04
C VAL A 251 32.93 -13.42 -3.99
N GLN A 252 31.94 -13.09 -3.15
CA GLN A 252 31.40 -14.04 -2.17
C GLN A 252 30.74 -15.24 -2.87
N LEU A 253 29.95 -14.99 -3.92
CA LEU A 253 29.30 -16.04 -4.71
C LEU A 253 30.31 -16.95 -5.44
N GLU A 254 31.41 -16.40 -5.95
CA GLU A 254 32.50 -17.17 -6.57
C GLU A 254 33.26 -18.03 -5.54
N ILE A 255 33.46 -17.55 -4.31
CA ILE A 255 34.00 -18.38 -3.21
C ILE A 255 33.04 -19.52 -2.87
N ILE A 256 31.74 -19.24 -2.76
CA ILE A 256 30.72 -20.29 -2.51
C ILE A 256 30.70 -21.34 -3.62
N LYS A 257 30.85 -20.91 -4.88
CA LYS A 257 30.97 -21.82 -6.04
C LYS A 257 32.16 -22.78 -5.87
N ASN A 258 33.28 -22.28 -5.37
CA ASN A 258 34.45 -23.12 -5.09
C ASN A 258 34.23 -24.08 -3.91
N MET A 259 33.32 -23.80 -2.98
CA MET A 259 32.98 -24.72 -1.88
C MET A 259 31.99 -25.82 -2.29
N PHE A 260 31.36 -25.71 -3.46
CA PHE A 260 30.37 -26.68 -3.92
C PHE A 260 31.01 -27.98 -4.44
N LYS A 261 30.56 -29.11 -3.90
CA LYS A 261 30.98 -30.46 -4.30
C LYS A 261 30.06 -31.00 -5.41
N ASN A 262 30.38 -30.70 -6.66
CA ASN A 262 29.56 -31.05 -7.82
C ASN A 262 29.92 -32.43 -8.43
N ASP A 263 30.04 -33.47 -7.61
CA ASP A 263 30.39 -34.83 -8.06
C ASP A 263 29.22 -35.82 -8.00
N LYS A 264 28.14 -35.47 -7.29
CA LYS A 264 26.94 -36.30 -7.12
C LYS A 264 25.74 -35.67 -7.82
N ASN A 265 24.87 -36.51 -8.38
CA ASN A 265 23.66 -36.07 -9.08
C ASN A 265 22.64 -35.37 -8.15
N TYR A 266 22.74 -35.58 -6.84
CA TYR A 266 21.91 -34.96 -5.82
C TYR A 266 22.58 -33.76 -5.13
N SER A 267 23.86 -33.46 -5.41
CA SER A 267 24.52 -32.27 -4.88
C SER A 267 23.75 -31.02 -5.29
N SER A 268 23.59 -30.05 -4.37
CA SER A 268 22.78 -28.87 -4.67
C SER A 268 23.29 -27.58 -4.04
N VAL A 269 23.14 -26.47 -4.76
CA VAL A 269 23.21 -25.11 -4.21
C VAL A 269 21.83 -24.49 -4.31
N ILE A 270 21.24 -24.16 -3.16
CA ILE A 270 19.89 -23.60 -3.04
C ILE A 270 20.03 -22.14 -2.61
N PHE A 271 19.73 -21.23 -3.53
CA PHE A 271 19.69 -19.81 -3.25
C PHE A 271 18.28 -19.39 -2.86
N ILE A 272 18.17 -18.62 -1.80
CA ILE A 272 16.92 -18.09 -1.28
C ILE A 272 17.03 -16.57 -1.32
N ALA A 273 16.12 -15.91 -2.04
CA ALA A 273 16.26 -14.51 -2.40
C ALA A 273 14.95 -13.72 -2.35
N ASP A 274 15.08 -12.42 -2.07
CA ASP A 274 14.03 -11.41 -2.17
C ASP A 274 14.63 -10.08 -2.62
N THR A 275 14.65 -9.83 -3.93
CA THR A 275 15.35 -8.68 -4.50
C THR A 275 14.75 -7.34 -4.09
N ALA A 276 13.45 -7.29 -3.75
CA ALA A 276 12.82 -6.10 -3.17
C ALA A 276 13.43 -5.72 -1.80
N GLN A 277 14.05 -6.68 -1.10
CA GLN A 277 14.78 -6.44 0.14
C GLN A 277 16.30 -6.25 -0.04
N SER A 278 16.81 -6.15 -1.27
CA SER A 278 18.23 -5.89 -1.50
C SER A 278 18.58 -4.44 -1.16
N ILE A 279 19.22 -4.23 -0.01
CA ILE A 279 19.53 -2.90 0.58
C ILE A 279 21.03 -2.57 0.53
N TYR A 280 21.82 -3.30 -0.26
CA TYR A 280 23.27 -3.13 -0.35
C TYR A 280 23.72 -2.94 -1.81
N LEU A 281 24.41 -1.83 -2.10
CA LEU A 281 24.91 -1.47 -3.44
C LEU A 281 25.85 -2.52 -4.05
N GLN A 282 26.60 -3.23 -3.20
CA GLN A 282 27.54 -4.27 -3.61
C GLN A 282 26.89 -5.62 -3.96
N SER A 283 25.58 -5.74 -3.80
CA SER A 283 24.85 -6.97 -4.12
C SER A 283 24.89 -7.25 -5.62
N TRP A 284 25.27 -8.47 -5.99
CA TRP A 284 25.27 -8.92 -7.38
C TRP A 284 23.85 -8.98 -7.98
N LEU A 285 22.88 -9.51 -7.22
CA LEU A 285 21.51 -9.73 -7.72
C LEU A 285 20.70 -8.44 -7.93
N SER A 286 21.18 -7.31 -7.43
CA SER A 286 20.56 -6.01 -7.70
C SER A 286 20.68 -5.61 -9.18
N HIS A 287 21.69 -6.08 -9.90
CA HIS A 287 22.02 -5.59 -11.25
C HIS A 287 22.48 -6.68 -12.24
N GLN A 288 22.69 -7.91 -11.78
CA GLN A 288 23.15 -9.05 -12.59
C GLN A 288 22.45 -10.35 -12.16
N SER A 289 22.45 -11.35 -13.06
CA SER A 289 21.83 -12.66 -12.79
C SER A 289 22.80 -13.67 -12.17
N PHE A 290 22.28 -14.71 -11.52
CA PHE A 290 23.07 -15.86 -11.09
C PHE A 290 23.77 -16.59 -12.25
N LYS A 291 23.15 -16.57 -13.44
CA LYS A 291 23.65 -17.26 -14.63
C LYS A 291 24.98 -16.68 -15.10
N SER A 292 25.20 -15.36 -14.97
CA SER A 292 26.43 -14.69 -15.42
C SER A 292 27.69 -15.13 -14.67
N ILE A 293 27.54 -15.67 -13.45
CA ILE A 293 28.63 -16.24 -12.64
C ILE A 293 28.63 -17.78 -12.65
N GLY A 294 27.81 -18.40 -13.52
CA GLY A 294 27.78 -19.84 -13.77
C GLY A 294 26.86 -20.65 -12.85
N PHE A 295 25.93 -20.01 -12.15
CA PHE A 295 24.84 -20.72 -11.47
C PHE A 295 23.64 -20.85 -12.40
N ASP A 296 23.57 -21.96 -13.14
CA ASP A 296 22.41 -22.28 -13.99
C ASP A 296 21.23 -22.88 -13.20
N MET A 297 20.14 -22.13 -13.14
CA MET A 297 18.88 -22.45 -12.44
C MET A 297 17.72 -22.73 -13.40
N SER A 298 17.98 -22.90 -14.71
CA SER A 298 16.93 -23.16 -15.70
C SER A 298 16.03 -24.34 -15.29
N GLY A 299 14.72 -24.10 -15.26
CA GLY A 299 13.69 -25.06 -14.83
C GLY A 299 13.60 -25.32 -13.31
N ARG A 300 14.50 -24.71 -12.52
CA ARG A 300 14.69 -24.95 -11.07
C ARG A 300 14.47 -23.70 -10.22
N ALA A 301 13.72 -22.72 -10.73
CA ALA A 301 13.20 -21.62 -9.93
C ALA A 301 11.85 -22.00 -9.30
N ARG A 302 11.62 -21.59 -8.06
CA ARG A 302 10.37 -21.72 -7.31
C ARG A 302 10.04 -20.37 -6.69
N THR A 303 8.75 -20.06 -6.59
CA THR A 303 8.26 -18.75 -6.14
C THR A 303 7.36 -18.91 -4.92
N LEU A 304 7.57 -18.07 -3.90
CA LEU A 304 6.73 -17.94 -2.72
C LEU A 304 6.09 -16.53 -2.71
N SER A 305 4.89 -16.40 -3.26
CA SER A 305 4.20 -15.10 -3.44
C SER A 305 3.27 -14.71 -2.27
N LYS A 306 2.87 -15.66 -1.42
CA LYS A 306 1.98 -15.39 -0.28
C LYS A 306 2.77 -14.95 0.95
N ASN A 307 2.38 -13.81 1.54
CA ASN A 307 2.89 -13.34 2.84
C ASN A 307 2.01 -13.92 3.96
N TYR A 308 2.64 -14.51 4.99
CA TYR A 308 1.96 -15.09 6.16
C TYR A 308 2.32 -14.38 7.46
N ARG A 309 3.21 -13.39 7.39
CA ARG A 309 3.82 -12.72 8.54
C ARG A 309 3.11 -11.41 8.84
N THR A 310 2.96 -10.57 7.83
CA THR A 310 2.50 -9.18 7.97
C THR A 310 1.04 -9.11 7.55
N THR A 311 0.28 -8.20 8.17
CA THR A 311 -1.11 -7.96 7.77
C THR A 311 -1.19 -7.43 6.35
N ALA A 312 -2.31 -7.65 5.68
CA ALA A 312 -2.59 -7.15 4.34
C ALA A 312 -2.40 -5.62 4.29
N GLU A 313 -2.92 -4.93 5.30
CA GLU A 313 -2.93 -3.48 5.39
C GLU A 313 -1.51 -2.88 5.50
N ILE A 314 -0.62 -3.50 6.29
CA ILE A 314 0.78 -3.08 6.39
C ILE A 314 1.53 -3.41 5.08
N ALA A 315 1.26 -4.57 4.49
CA ALA A 315 1.91 -4.99 3.26
C ALA A 315 1.49 -4.13 2.06
N GLU A 316 0.23 -3.74 1.95
CA GLU A 316 -0.29 -2.82 0.94
C GLU A 316 0.35 -1.43 1.07
N ALA A 317 0.42 -0.89 2.29
CA ALA A 317 1.12 0.37 2.55
C ALA A 317 2.60 0.29 2.12
N ALA A 318 3.30 -0.76 2.55
CA ALA A 318 4.70 -0.98 2.20
C ALA A 318 4.88 -1.18 0.69
N TYR A 319 3.94 -1.87 0.02
CA TYR A 319 4.00 -2.09 -1.42
C TYR A 319 3.83 -0.78 -2.20
N SER A 320 2.89 0.07 -1.79
CA SER A 320 2.68 1.37 -2.45
C SER A 320 3.92 2.27 -2.42
N LEU A 321 4.81 2.09 -1.43
CA LEU A 321 6.09 2.79 -1.39
C LEU A 321 7.02 2.42 -2.56
N ILE A 322 6.96 1.17 -3.05
CA ILE A 322 7.92 0.60 -4.01
C ILE A 322 7.34 0.33 -5.40
N GLU A 323 6.03 0.38 -5.57
CA GLU A 323 5.36 -0.03 -6.81
C GLU A 323 5.72 0.84 -8.02
N ASP A 324 6.01 2.12 -7.81
CA ASP A 324 6.42 3.05 -8.87
C ASP A 324 7.93 3.02 -9.15
N ASP A 325 8.73 2.31 -8.33
CA ASP A 325 10.18 2.24 -8.50
C ASP A 325 10.57 1.19 -9.54
N GLN A 326 10.78 1.66 -10.77
CA GLN A 326 11.15 0.85 -11.93
C GLN A 326 12.45 0.04 -11.73
N THR A 327 13.35 0.45 -10.83
CA THR A 327 14.58 -0.32 -10.54
C THR A 327 14.31 -1.56 -9.70
N ILE A 328 13.17 -1.58 -9.00
CA ILE A 328 12.70 -2.72 -8.19
C ILE A 328 11.85 -3.63 -9.06
N VAL A 329 10.82 -3.07 -9.70
CA VAL A 329 9.79 -3.83 -10.42
C VAL A 329 10.36 -4.55 -11.66
N ASN A 330 11.30 -3.93 -12.39
CA ASN A 330 11.90 -4.54 -13.58
C ASN A 330 12.98 -5.59 -13.28
N ASN A 331 13.28 -5.87 -12.00
CA ASN A 331 14.26 -6.89 -11.65
C ASN A 331 13.72 -8.30 -11.99
N GLU A 332 14.49 -9.12 -12.69
CA GLU A 332 14.08 -10.48 -13.13
C GLU A 332 13.66 -11.43 -11.99
N ASN A 333 14.15 -11.17 -10.77
CA ASN A 333 13.90 -11.97 -9.58
C ASN A 333 12.85 -11.34 -8.65
N TYR A 334 12.28 -10.19 -9.04
CA TYR A 334 11.16 -9.58 -8.34
C TYR A 334 9.94 -10.51 -8.33
N VAL A 335 9.19 -10.47 -7.24
CA VAL A 335 7.96 -11.25 -7.05
C VAL A 335 6.89 -10.29 -6.58
N GLU A 336 5.82 -10.19 -7.34
CA GLU A 336 4.65 -9.41 -6.95
C GLU A 336 3.91 -10.09 -5.78
N PRO A 337 3.53 -9.35 -4.72
CA PRO A 337 2.77 -9.90 -3.61
C PRO A 337 1.40 -10.46 -4.05
N ALA A 338 1.08 -11.68 -3.62
CA ALA A 338 -0.28 -12.21 -3.76
C ALA A 338 -1.18 -11.74 -2.60
N ILE A 339 -2.50 -11.81 -2.81
CA ILE A 339 -3.52 -11.45 -1.81
C ILE A 339 -3.21 -12.12 -0.45
N ILE A 340 -3.25 -11.31 0.61
CA ILE A 340 -2.87 -11.70 1.96
C ILE A 340 -4.13 -11.99 2.78
N ASP A 341 -4.23 -13.20 3.31
CA ASP A 341 -5.39 -13.62 4.12
C ASP A 341 -5.39 -12.98 5.53
N ARG A 342 -4.21 -12.61 6.03
CA ARG A 342 -4.06 -12.02 7.37
C ARG A 342 -4.48 -10.55 7.35
N ARG A 343 -5.62 -10.23 7.97
CA ARG A 343 -6.10 -8.85 8.16
C ARG A 343 -5.63 -8.28 9.50
N GLY A 344 -5.52 -6.96 9.57
CA GLY A 344 -5.22 -6.20 10.78
C GLY A 344 -5.44 -4.71 10.56
N GLU A 345 -4.67 -3.87 11.24
CA GLU A 345 -4.81 -2.43 11.14
C GLU A 345 -3.84 -1.83 10.11
N HIS A 346 -4.27 -0.75 9.46
CA HIS A 346 -3.41 0.07 8.63
C HIS A 346 -2.30 0.74 9.47
N PRO A 347 -1.09 0.94 8.90
CA PRO A 347 -0.04 1.69 9.56
C PRO A 347 -0.51 3.09 9.97
N VAL A 348 -0.07 3.53 11.15
CA VAL A 348 -0.29 4.90 11.61
C VAL A 348 0.91 5.76 11.23
N TYR A 349 0.64 6.92 10.62
CA TYR A 349 1.66 7.93 10.38
C TYR A 349 1.34 9.21 11.15
N LYS A 350 2.32 9.74 11.90
CA LYS A 350 2.17 11.01 12.62
C LYS A 350 3.41 11.89 12.50
N GLN A 351 3.17 13.16 12.18
CA GLN A 351 4.18 14.20 12.10
C GLN A 351 4.15 15.07 13.36
N PHE A 352 5.31 15.35 13.92
CA PHE A 352 5.52 16.19 15.11
C PHE A 352 6.39 17.39 14.77
N ASP A 353 6.32 18.45 15.59
CA ASP A 353 7.11 19.64 15.35
C ASP A 353 8.54 19.50 15.90
N SER A 354 8.75 18.60 16.88
CA SER A 354 10.07 18.33 17.47
C SER A 354 10.32 16.85 17.77
N ASP A 355 11.61 16.48 17.85
CA ASP A 355 12.04 15.14 18.29
C ASP A 355 11.52 14.79 19.70
N GLY A 356 11.32 15.80 20.56
CA GLY A 356 10.80 15.60 21.91
C GLY A 356 9.34 15.14 21.90
N GLU A 357 8.50 15.83 21.14
CA GLU A 357 7.08 15.47 20.97
C GLU A 357 6.90 14.12 20.29
N GLU A 358 7.73 13.79 19.30
CA GLU A 358 7.76 12.47 18.67
C GLU A 358 8.02 11.38 19.72
N LEU A 359 9.04 11.56 20.55
CA LEU A 359 9.40 10.58 21.58
C LEU A 359 8.39 10.54 22.75
N ASP A 360 7.72 11.65 23.06
CA ASP A 360 6.59 11.69 23.99
C ASP A 360 5.45 10.81 23.50
N TYR A 361 5.06 10.96 22.23
CA TYR A 361 4.05 10.11 21.61
C TYR A 361 4.44 8.63 21.62
N VAL A 362 5.68 8.30 21.26
CA VAL A 362 6.16 6.90 21.29
C VAL A 362 6.10 6.34 22.71
N CYS A 363 6.53 7.12 23.73
CA CYS A 363 6.46 6.70 25.12
C CYS A 363 5.02 6.47 25.59
N ASP A 364 4.13 7.42 25.27
CA ASP A 364 2.71 7.37 25.63
C ASP A 364 2.00 6.18 24.99
N MET A 365 2.19 6.00 23.67
CA MET A 365 1.63 4.87 22.91
C MET A 365 2.07 3.52 23.48
N ILE A 366 3.37 3.38 23.81
CA ILE A 366 3.87 2.16 24.44
C ILE A 366 3.18 1.95 25.78
N LYS A 367 3.20 2.96 26.67
CA LYS A 367 2.67 2.92 28.05
C LYS A 367 1.17 2.65 28.15
N ASN A 368 0.38 3.43 27.42
CA ASN A 368 -1.04 3.58 27.68
C ASN A 368 -1.91 2.75 26.72
N ASN A 369 -1.38 2.40 25.55
CA ASN A 369 -2.13 1.69 24.51
C ASN A 369 -1.56 0.28 24.28
N LEU A 370 -0.24 0.12 24.16
CA LEU A 370 0.35 -1.16 23.75
C LEU A 370 0.61 -2.15 24.89
N TYR A 371 1.02 -1.72 26.09
CA TYR A 371 1.27 -2.64 27.22
C TYR A 371 0.05 -3.49 27.61
N LYS A 372 -1.16 -3.05 27.26
CA LYS A 372 -2.39 -3.83 27.52
C LYS A 372 -2.45 -5.13 26.72
N HIS A 373 -1.75 -5.19 25.58
CA HIS A 373 -1.87 -6.27 24.60
C HIS A 373 -0.52 -6.87 24.17
N TYR A 374 0.60 -6.20 24.44
CA TYR A 374 1.93 -6.60 23.97
C TYR A 374 2.96 -6.53 25.10
N ASP A 375 3.82 -7.55 25.16
CA ASP A 375 5.01 -7.55 26.02
C ASP A 375 6.07 -6.58 25.45
N LEU A 376 7.01 -6.12 26.28
CA LEU A 376 8.07 -5.21 25.80
C LEU A 376 9.00 -5.86 24.78
N LYS A 377 9.26 -7.16 24.91
CA LYS A 377 10.02 -7.92 23.90
C LYS A 377 9.37 -7.93 22.51
N ASP A 378 8.06 -7.73 22.43
CA ASP A 378 7.29 -7.75 21.19
C ASP A 378 7.36 -6.43 20.41
N ILE A 379 7.91 -5.37 21.03
CA ILE A 379 8.00 -4.02 20.48
C ILE A 379 9.43 -3.69 20.05
N ALA A 380 9.58 -3.20 18.82
CA ALA A 380 10.82 -2.64 18.32
C ALA A 380 10.67 -1.16 17.91
N ILE A 381 11.73 -0.39 18.16
CA ILE A 381 11.91 0.98 17.67
C ILE A 381 13.10 0.99 16.72
N ILE A 382 12.86 1.50 15.52
CA ILE A 382 13.81 1.49 14.42
C ILE A 382 14.10 2.92 13.98
N ALA A 383 15.37 3.23 13.75
CA ALA A 383 15.76 4.51 13.17
C ALA A 383 16.86 4.32 12.11
N LYS A 384 17.05 5.32 11.25
CA LYS A 384 18.12 5.32 10.25
C LYS A 384 19.50 5.31 10.90
N THR A 385 19.71 6.16 11.90
CA THR A 385 21.03 6.37 12.51
C THR A 385 21.09 5.84 13.94
N ARG A 386 22.30 5.42 14.36
CA ARG A 386 22.53 5.02 15.75
C ARG A 386 22.34 6.18 16.73
N ARG A 387 22.64 7.42 16.31
CA ARG A 387 22.45 8.63 17.13
C ARG A 387 21.00 8.81 17.55
N GLN A 388 20.05 8.63 16.62
CA GLN A 388 18.61 8.67 16.92
C GLN A 388 18.24 7.63 17.98
N LEU A 389 18.75 6.40 17.86
CA LEU A 389 18.49 5.34 18.84
C LEU A 389 19.07 5.65 20.22
N GLU A 390 20.29 6.19 20.30
CA GLU A 390 20.89 6.57 21.60
C GLU A 390 20.09 7.69 22.27
N ASN A 391 19.55 8.64 21.49
CA ASN A 391 18.65 9.68 22.00
C ASN A 391 17.32 9.08 22.48
N ALA A 392 16.65 8.27 21.65
CA ALA A 392 15.41 7.58 22.01
C ALA A 392 15.58 6.71 23.27
N LYS A 393 16.69 5.96 23.37
CA LYS A 393 17.02 5.15 24.56
C LYS A 393 17.06 5.99 25.82
N ARG A 394 17.80 7.10 25.82
CA ARG A 394 17.89 8.00 26.99
C ARG A 394 16.50 8.51 27.37
N TYR A 395 15.71 8.92 26.38
CA TYR A 395 14.37 9.46 26.59
C TYR A 395 13.41 8.44 27.19
N LEU A 396 13.35 7.23 26.62
CA LEU A 396 12.52 6.12 27.08
C LEU A 396 12.88 5.70 28.50
N LEU A 397 14.18 5.57 28.81
CA LEU A 397 14.64 5.21 30.16
C LEU A 397 14.28 6.27 31.20
N ASN A 398 14.43 7.56 30.88
CA ASN A 398 14.00 8.65 31.76
C ASN A 398 12.50 8.61 32.01
N ASN A 399 11.73 8.15 31.03
CA ASN A 399 10.29 7.94 31.12
C ASN A 399 9.92 6.54 31.64
N LYS A 400 10.83 5.76 32.23
CA LYS A 400 10.52 4.42 32.81
C LYS A 400 10.00 3.39 31.79
N VAL A 401 10.43 3.48 30.52
CA VAL A 401 10.21 2.43 29.52
C VAL A 401 11.50 1.65 29.35
N ASP A 402 11.48 0.38 29.76
CA ASP A 402 12.64 -0.49 29.69
C ASP A 402 12.98 -0.83 28.23
N CYS A 403 14.18 -0.41 27.81
CA CYS A 403 14.60 -0.56 26.43
C CYS A 403 16.11 -0.86 26.32
N LYS A 404 16.52 -1.43 25.19
CA LYS A 404 17.93 -1.66 24.88
C LYS A 404 18.22 -1.59 23.39
N ILE A 405 19.38 -1.05 23.05
CA ILE A 405 19.89 -1.06 21.68
C ILE A 405 20.52 -2.43 21.43
N LEU A 406 19.95 -3.19 20.51
CA LEU A 406 20.52 -4.47 20.10
C LEU A 406 21.73 -4.21 19.21
N SER A 407 22.88 -4.75 19.64
CA SER A 407 24.07 -4.80 18.81
C SER A 407 24.19 -6.16 18.13
N LYS A 408 24.90 -6.24 16.99
CA LYS A 408 25.19 -7.49 16.25
C LYS A 408 25.90 -8.59 17.08
N ARG A 409 26.25 -8.31 18.36
CA ARG A 409 27.01 -9.21 19.24
C ARG A 409 26.19 -9.75 20.43
N GLU A 410 24.98 -9.25 20.69
CA GLU A 410 24.20 -9.67 21.87
C GLU A 410 23.15 -10.74 21.54
N ASN A 411 23.09 -11.78 22.37
CA ASN A 411 22.25 -12.98 22.17
C ASN A 411 20.90 -12.95 22.92
N HIS A 412 20.53 -11.81 23.51
CA HIS A 412 19.38 -11.73 24.42
C HIS A 412 18.10 -11.23 23.73
N PHE A 413 17.59 -11.99 22.76
CA PHE A 413 16.31 -11.67 22.11
C PHE A 413 15.11 -11.83 23.07
N SER A 414 15.25 -12.71 24.07
CA SER A 414 14.20 -13.04 25.04
C SER A 414 13.97 -12.00 26.14
N ASP A 415 14.88 -11.05 26.36
CA ASP A 415 14.71 -10.06 27.43
C ASP A 415 13.42 -9.27 27.22
N ASP A 416 12.62 -9.10 28.27
CA ASP A 416 11.39 -8.32 28.19
C ASP A 416 11.67 -6.81 28.23
N LYS A 417 12.17 -6.30 27.10
CA LYS A 417 12.56 -4.90 26.89
C LYS A 417 12.30 -4.50 25.44
N VAL A 418 11.92 -3.24 25.22
CA VAL A 418 11.78 -2.66 23.87
C VAL A 418 13.13 -2.74 23.15
N LYS A 419 13.13 -3.25 21.92
CA LYS A 419 14.36 -3.44 21.13
C LYS A 419 14.60 -2.22 20.23
N LEU A 420 15.73 -1.56 20.39
CA LEU A 420 16.15 -0.45 19.54
C LEU A 420 17.14 -0.97 18.50
N LEU A 421 16.84 -0.75 17.22
CA LEU A 421 17.59 -1.30 16.08
C LEU A 421 17.78 -0.24 15.00
N THR A 422 18.88 -0.29 14.26
CA THR A 422 18.95 0.52 13.03
C THR A 422 18.12 -0.17 11.94
N MET A 423 17.63 0.59 10.96
CA MET A 423 16.90 0.03 9.80
C MET A 423 17.69 -1.09 9.08
N HIS A 424 19.01 -1.00 9.04
CA HIS A 424 19.85 -2.07 8.48
C HIS A 424 19.92 -3.32 9.37
N SER A 425 19.83 -3.15 10.69
CA SER A 425 20.00 -4.24 11.66
C SER A 425 18.73 -5.04 11.89
N ILE A 426 17.55 -4.50 11.54
CA ILE A 426 16.30 -5.24 11.63
C ILE A 426 16.13 -6.25 10.48
N LYS A 427 16.95 -6.19 9.42
CA LYS A 427 16.87 -7.17 8.34
C LYS A 427 17.09 -8.59 8.90
N GLY A 428 16.14 -9.47 8.63
CA GLY A 428 16.09 -10.83 9.19
C GLY A 428 15.43 -10.95 10.58
N LEU A 429 14.97 -9.85 11.17
CA LEU A 429 14.20 -9.81 12.42
C LEU A 429 12.75 -9.38 12.18
N GLU A 430 11.90 -9.65 13.16
CA GLU A 430 10.45 -9.39 13.09
C GLU A 430 9.93 -9.11 14.50
N TYR A 431 8.95 -8.20 14.61
CA TYR A 431 8.32 -7.81 15.87
C TYR A 431 6.81 -7.67 15.68
N LYS A 432 6.03 -7.90 16.75
CA LYS A 432 4.58 -7.70 16.67
C LYS A 432 4.26 -6.23 16.39
N VAL A 433 4.96 -5.34 17.10
CA VAL A 433 4.83 -3.90 16.93
C VAL A 433 6.16 -3.29 16.53
N VAL A 434 6.13 -2.44 15.50
CA VAL A 434 7.29 -1.69 15.03
C VAL A 434 6.98 -0.21 14.99
N PHE A 435 7.87 0.58 15.60
CA PHE A 435 7.96 2.01 15.39
C PHE A 435 9.14 2.31 14.47
N ILE A 436 8.93 3.08 13.41
CA ILE A 436 9.98 3.65 12.58
C ILE A 436 9.98 5.15 12.84
N ILE A 437 11.01 5.62 13.55
CA ILE A 437 11.09 7.01 14.04
C ILE A 437 12.05 7.86 13.19
N GLY A 438 11.81 9.17 13.19
CA GLY A 438 12.64 10.17 12.52
C GLY A 438 12.72 9.94 11.01
N ILE A 439 11.59 9.66 10.37
CA ILE A 439 11.44 9.54 8.92
C ILE A 439 11.39 10.95 8.31
N ASN A 440 12.51 11.65 8.42
CA ASN A 440 12.60 13.09 8.13
C ASN A 440 13.35 13.34 6.81
N GLU A 441 13.09 14.52 6.24
CA GLU A 441 13.86 15.06 5.11
C GLU A 441 15.36 15.08 5.46
N ASN A 442 16.22 14.79 4.47
CA ASN A 442 17.67 14.71 4.62
C ASN A 442 18.19 13.65 5.64
N VAL A 443 17.31 12.83 6.21
CA VAL A 443 17.67 11.66 7.03
C VAL A 443 17.45 10.38 6.24
N ILE A 444 16.29 10.27 5.61
CA ILE A 444 15.94 9.18 4.69
C ILE A 444 15.03 9.75 3.59
N PRO A 445 15.43 9.82 2.32
CA PRO A 445 16.79 9.60 1.88
C PRO A 445 17.78 10.62 2.46
N TYR A 446 19.04 10.22 2.70
CA TYR A 446 20.09 11.16 3.07
C TYR A 446 20.58 11.91 1.82
N SER A 447 20.24 13.20 1.73
CA SER A 447 20.64 14.07 0.60
C SER A 447 20.98 15.49 1.07
N PRO A 448 22.13 15.69 1.72
CA PRO A 448 22.49 16.98 2.32
C PRO A 448 22.56 18.15 1.31
N ASP A 449 22.84 17.85 0.04
CA ASP A 449 22.95 18.83 -1.05
C ASP A 449 21.74 18.78 -2.01
N GLY A 450 20.66 18.07 -1.66
CA GLY A 450 19.46 17.87 -2.50
C GLY A 450 19.66 17.00 -3.75
N ASN A 451 20.89 16.61 -4.06
CA ASN A 451 21.23 15.70 -5.13
C ASN A 451 21.41 14.28 -4.57
N ILE A 452 20.37 13.45 -4.68
CA ILE A 452 20.50 12.00 -4.48
C ILE A 452 20.43 11.29 -5.82
N ASP A 453 21.28 10.27 -5.98
CA ASP A 453 21.20 9.38 -7.14
C ASP A 453 19.97 8.47 -7.06
N LEU A 454 19.32 8.19 -8.20
CA LEU A 454 18.09 7.38 -8.23
C LEU A 454 18.27 5.98 -7.63
N GLU A 455 19.45 5.37 -7.77
CA GLU A 455 19.70 4.05 -7.20
C GLU A 455 19.99 4.12 -5.71
N GLN A 456 20.68 5.19 -5.26
CA GLN A 456 20.82 5.45 -3.83
C GLN A 456 19.47 5.72 -3.18
N GLU A 457 18.62 6.52 -3.84
CA GLU A 457 17.25 6.76 -3.41
C GLU A 457 16.44 5.47 -3.38
N SER A 458 16.49 4.65 -4.44
CA SER A 458 15.81 3.35 -4.48
C SER A 458 16.30 2.44 -3.35
N MET A 459 17.60 2.42 -3.06
CA MET A 459 18.14 1.66 -1.94
C MET A 459 17.59 2.17 -0.60
N GLU A 460 17.49 3.48 -0.39
CA GLU A 460 16.89 4.06 0.81
C GLU A 460 15.38 3.79 0.90
N ARG A 461 14.68 3.74 -0.23
CA ARG A 461 13.27 3.33 -0.34
C ARG A 461 13.10 1.86 0.05
N ARG A 462 13.96 0.96 -0.46
CA ARG A 462 14.01 -0.46 -0.05
C ARG A 462 14.32 -0.60 1.43
N LEU A 463 15.17 0.26 2.00
CA LEU A 463 15.48 0.26 3.42
C LEU A 463 14.24 0.56 4.28
N LEU A 464 13.42 1.55 3.88
CA LEU A 464 12.15 1.84 4.53
C LEU A 464 11.15 0.69 4.34
N TYR A 465 10.99 0.17 3.12
CA TYR A 465 10.16 -1.01 2.81
C TYR A 465 10.52 -2.22 3.70
N VAL A 466 11.81 -2.51 3.84
CA VAL A 466 12.30 -3.59 4.71
C VAL A 466 11.92 -3.33 6.16
N GLY A 467 12.00 -2.09 6.64
CA GLY A 467 11.59 -1.71 7.99
C GLY A 467 10.09 -1.92 8.22
N MET A 468 9.25 -1.45 7.28
CA MET A 468 7.79 -1.57 7.36
C MET A 468 7.35 -3.03 7.42
N THR A 469 7.92 -3.87 6.56
CA THR A 469 7.60 -5.31 6.47
C THR A 469 8.17 -6.17 7.61
N ARG A 470 8.78 -5.55 8.64
CA ARG A 470 9.17 -6.25 9.88
C ARG A 470 8.10 -6.22 10.95
N ALA A 471 7.07 -5.39 10.79
CA ALA A 471 5.89 -5.41 11.62
C ALA A 471 5.02 -6.64 11.29
N LYS A 472 4.54 -7.33 12.33
CA LYS A 472 3.56 -8.40 12.18
C LYS A 472 2.12 -7.91 12.38
N ASP A 473 1.90 -7.04 13.36
CA ASP A 473 0.57 -6.72 13.87
C ASP A 473 0.27 -5.21 13.75
N LYS A 474 1.19 -4.35 14.23
CA LYS A 474 1.05 -2.88 14.17
C LYS A 474 2.32 -2.20 13.69
N LEU A 475 2.16 -1.17 12.85
CA LEU A 475 3.25 -0.35 12.32
C LEU A 475 2.97 1.12 12.59
N PHE A 476 3.93 1.80 13.22
CA PHE A 476 3.91 3.24 13.45
C PHE A 476 5.06 3.89 12.70
N LEU A 477 4.76 4.91 11.90
CA LEU A 477 5.69 5.74 11.16
C LEU A 477 5.65 7.13 11.75
N THR A 478 6.80 7.68 12.17
CA THR A 478 6.83 9.03 12.75
C THR A 478 7.93 9.87 12.14
N SER A 479 7.66 11.17 12.07
CA SER A 479 8.60 12.19 11.63
C SER A 479 8.55 13.39 12.55
N SER A 480 9.66 14.09 12.69
CA SER A 480 9.79 15.35 13.41
C SER A 480 10.27 16.45 12.45
N GLY A 481 9.63 17.63 12.50
CA GLY A 481 9.89 18.71 11.55
C GLY A 481 9.43 18.36 10.13
N ASN A 482 10.32 18.47 9.15
CA ASN A 482 10.01 18.16 7.76
C ASN A 482 10.04 16.64 7.50
N PRO A 483 8.93 16.04 7.02
CA PRO A 483 8.88 14.62 6.77
C PRO A 483 9.67 14.23 5.51
N SER A 484 10.10 12.98 5.47
CA SER A 484 10.69 12.39 4.28
C SER A 484 9.72 12.46 3.10
N LYS A 485 10.25 12.67 1.89
CA LYS A 485 9.49 12.50 0.65
C LYS A 485 8.86 11.11 0.50
N PHE A 486 9.49 10.07 1.06
CA PHE A 486 8.96 8.70 1.00
C PHE A 486 7.62 8.53 1.71
N ILE A 487 7.27 9.42 2.64
CA ILE A 487 5.93 9.40 3.24
C ILE A 487 4.88 9.81 2.20
N ASN A 488 5.20 10.71 1.26
CA ASN A 488 4.31 11.09 0.17
C ASN A 488 4.26 10.04 -0.95
N ASP A 489 5.31 9.23 -1.10
CA ASP A 489 5.33 8.09 -2.03
C ASP A 489 4.43 6.94 -1.55
N ILE A 490 4.08 6.86 -0.26
CA ILE A 490 3.11 5.89 0.25
C ILE A 490 1.70 6.39 -0.03
N ASN A 491 0.85 5.53 -0.59
CA ASN A 491 -0.54 5.90 -0.86
C ASN A 491 -1.26 6.32 0.44
N PRO A 492 -1.76 7.57 0.55
CA PRO A 492 -2.30 8.11 1.79
C PRO A 492 -3.44 7.29 2.40
N LYS A 493 -4.25 6.61 1.57
CA LYS A 493 -5.37 5.78 2.04
C LYS A 493 -4.94 4.65 2.98
N TYR A 494 -3.70 4.18 2.81
CA TYR A 494 -3.12 3.10 3.62
C TYR A 494 -2.45 3.58 4.90
N LEU A 495 -2.31 4.89 5.10
CA LEU A 495 -1.77 5.47 6.33
C LEU A 495 -2.90 6.08 7.13
N LYS A 496 -3.05 5.74 8.41
CA LYS A 496 -4.05 6.34 9.30
C LYS A 496 -3.42 7.42 10.18
N LEU A 497 -4.20 8.43 10.55
CA LEU A 497 -3.74 9.53 11.42
C LEU A 497 -3.57 9.10 12.88
N ASN A 498 -4.35 8.10 13.33
CA ASN A 498 -4.20 7.45 14.63
C ASN A 498 -4.67 5.98 14.56
N ASN A 499 -4.54 5.25 15.66
CA ASN A 499 -4.97 3.84 15.73
C ASN A 499 -6.49 3.66 15.75
N GLU A 500 -7.24 4.66 16.22
CA GLU A 500 -8.63 4.46 16.65
C GLU A 500 -9.66 5.03 15.68
N ASN A 501 -9.26 5.96 14.82
CA ASN A 501 -10.21 6.84 14.14
C ASN A 501 -10.48 6.48 12.68
N GLY A 502 -9.80 5.49 12.11
CA GLY A 502 -10.03 5.07 10.72
C GLY A 502 -9.69 6.12 9.65
N PHE A 503 -9.63 7.43 9.96
CA PHE A 503 -9.31 8.50 9.01
C PHE A 503 -7.92 8.28 8.41
N SER A 504 -7.85 8.23 7.09
CA SER A 504 -6.57 8.15 6.39
C SER A 504 -5.77 9.44 6.54
N ARG A 505 -4.50 9.42 6.15
CA ARG A 505 -3.71 10.63 6.01
C ARG A 505 -4.38 11.51 4.95
N PHE A 506 -4.41 12.82 5.22
CA PHE A 506 -4.90 13.80 4.27
C PHE A 506 -4.26 13.62 2.89
N ASN A 507 -5.11 13.57 1.87
CA ASN A 507 -4.75 13.59 0.47
C ASN A 507 -5.51 14.70 -0.24
N HIS A 508 -4.88 15.26 -1.27
CA HIS A 508 -5.53 16.26 -2.08
C HIS A 508 -6.54 15.60 -3.01
N ILE A 509 -7.82 15.97 -2.90
CA ILE A 509 -8.85 15.55 -3.84
C ILE A 509 -8.85 16.52 -5.02
N GLY A 510 -8.89 16.00 -6.25
CA GLY A 510 -8.99 16.85 -7.44
C GLY A 510 -10.35 17.54 -7.50
N ILE A 511 -10.39 18.78 -7.97
CA ILE A 511 -11.64 19.58 -8.10
C ILE A 511 -12.71 18.85 -8.93
N ASP A 512 -12.29 18.04 -9.90
CA ASP A 512 -13.20 17.21 -10.70
C ASP A 512 -13.97 16.19 -9.87
N SER A 513 -13.40 15.74 -8.76
CA SER A 513 -13.97 14.78 -7.82
C SER A 513 -14.72 15.42 -6.66
N TYR A 514 -14.80 16.75 -6.56
CA TYR A 514 -15.50 17.41 -5.45
C TYR A 514 -16.99 17.05 -5.44
N ARG A 515 -17.53 16.83 -4.24
CA ARG A 515 -18.95 16.67 -3.96
C ARG A 515 -19.57 18.01 -3.59
N PHE A 516 -20.88 18.16 -3.83
CA PHE A 516 -21.65 19.39 -3.53
C PHE A 516 -21.14 20.66 -4.22
N LYS A 517 -20.61 20.56 -5.44
CA LYS A 517 -19.97 21.68 -6.18
C LYS A 517 -20.88 22.90 -6.32
N GLU A 518 -22.18 22.67 -6.42
CA GLU A 518 -23.22 23.68 -6.53
C GLU A 518 -23.44 24.51 -5.25
N LYS A 519 -23.04 23.98 -4.08
CA LYS A 519 -23.13 24.67 -2.79
C LYS A 519 -21.82 25.32 -2.36
N ILE A 520 -20.70 25.04 -3.05
CA ILE A 520 -19.38 25.57 -2.70
C ILE A 520 -19.23 27.00 -3.23
N VAL A 521 -18.96 27.95 -2.33
CA VAL A 521 -18.76 29.37 -2.67
C VAL A 521 -17.44 29.58 -3.42
N ASP A 522 -16.35 28.97 -2.95
CA ASP A 522 -15.02 29.05 -3.56
C ASP A 522 -14.37 27.65 -3.66
N LEU A 523 -14.46 27.07 -4.85
CA LEU A 523 -13.88 25.76 -5.19
C LEU A 523 -12.36 25.70 -5.05
N TYR A 524 -11.68 26.86 -5.05
CA TYR A 524 -10.22 26.93 -4.95
C TYR A 524 -9.74 27.27 -3.53
N SER A 525 -10.66 27.42 -2.58
CA SER A 525 -10.27 27.70 -1.20
C SER A 525 -9.49 26.53 -0.62
N HIS A 526 -8.48 26.83 0.17
CA HIS A 526 -7.66 25.80 0.81
C HIS A 526 -8.41 25.01 1.89
N GLU A 527 -9.44 25.60 2.50
CA GLU A 527 -10.31 24.93 3.47
C GLU A 527 -11.19 23.90 2.76
N GLU A 528 -11.62 24.17 1.52
CA GLU A 528 -12.41 23.24 0.73
C GLU A 528 -11.69 21.90 0.53
N VAL A 529 -10.38 21.93 0.28
CA VAL A 529 -9.61 20.70 0.07
C VAL A 529 -9.71 19.78 1.30
N VAL A 530 -9.66 20.36 2.51
CA VAL A 530 -9.81 19.60 3.77
C VAL A 530 -11.25 19.14 3.95
N ARG A 531 -12.23 19.99 3.65
CA ARG A 531 -13.67 19.64 3.70
C ARG A 531 -13.99 18.44 2.82
N GLN A 532 -13.54 18.46 1.57
CA GLN A 532 -13.76 17.37 0.62
C GLN A 532 -13.09 16.08 1.08
N TRP A 533 -11.88 16.17 1.66
CA TRP A 533 -11.21 14.99 2.22
C TRP A 533 -12.00 14.37 3.37
N VAL A 534 -12.56 15.19 4.27
CA VAL A 534 -13.44 14.70 5.34
C VAL A 534 -14.68 14.01 4.79
N ILE A 535 -15.31 14.57 3.75
CA ILE A 535 -16.50 13.97 3.11
C ILE A 535 -16.16 12.57 2.56
N GLU A 536 -15.03 12.42 1.85
CA GLU A 536 -14.60 11.12 1.36
C GLU A 536 -14.30 10.12 2.50
N GLU A 537 -13.74 10.57 3.63
CA GLU A 537 -13.53 9.69 4.79
C GLU A 537 -14.84 9.29 5.49
N LEU A 538 -15.82 10.19 5.58
CA LEU A 538 -17.15 9.85 6.09
C LEU A 538 -17.78 8.71 5.27
N ILE A 539 -17.65 8.77 3.94
CA ILE A 539 -18.23 7.80 3.03
C ILE A 539 -17.42 6.49 3.03
N ASN A 540 -16.13 6.57 2.78
CA ASN A 540 -15.31 5.38 2.50
C ASN A 540 -14.77 4.69 3.76
N THR A 541 -14.57 5.45 4.84
CA THR A 541 -14.04 4.92 6.10
C THR A 541 -15.16 4.65 7.09
N LEU A 542 -16.04 5.62 7.31
CA LEU A 542 -17.12 5.52 8.32
C LEU A 542 -18.46 5.02 7.74
N ASN A 543 -18.50 4.70 6.44
CA ASN A 543 -19.63 4.11 5.73
C ASN A 543 -20.91 4.96 5.74
N TYR A 544 -20.80 6.28 5.90
CA TYR A 544 -21.97 7.16 5.80
C TYR A 544 -22.43 7.28 4.34
N PRO A 545 -23.72 7.05 4.05
CA PRO A 545 -24.30 7.33 2.75
C PRO A 545 -24.18 8.82 2.42
N LEU A 546 -23.94 9.15 1.15
CA LEU A 546 -23.83 10.54 0.70
C LEU A 546 -25.11 11.33 0.99
N GLU A 547 -26.27 10.68 0.96
CA GLU A 547 -27.60 11.24 1.25
C GLU A 547 -27.76 11.70 2.71
N LEU A 548 -26.91 11.22 3.62
CA LEU A 548 -26.89 11.64 5.02
C LEU A 548 -25.82 12.70 5.30
N ILE A 549 -25.17 13.24 4.27
CA ILE A 549 -24.15 14.27 4.40
C ILE A 549 -24.64 15.52 3.67
N ASP A 550 -24.45 16.69 4.28
CA ASP A 550 -24.65 17.97 3.62
C ASP A 550 -23.58 18.98 4.08
N ILE A 551 -23.44 20.08 3.35
CA ILE A 551 -22.48 21.16 3.64
C ILE A 551 -23.18 22.50 3.85
N GLU A 552 -22.48 23.43 4.50
CA GLU A 552 -22.97 24.81 4.78
C GLU A 552 -24.31 24.80 5.55
N TYR A 553 -24.41 23.95 6.58
CA TYR A 553 -25.66 23.75 7.31
C TYR A 553 -25.97 24.93 8.23
N GLU A 554 -27.12 25.56 8.02
CA GLU A 554 -27.57 26.72 8.77
C GLU A 554 -27.95 26.36 10.23
N ILE A 555 -27.40 27.10 11.20
CA ILE A 555 -27.73 26.99 12.62
C ILE A 555 -28.15 28.34 13.20
N GLN A 556 -29.28 28.35 13.89
CA GLN A 556 -29.71 29.52 14.66
C GLN A 556 -29.06 29.55 16.05
N LEU A 557 -28.19 30.53 16.27
CA LEU A 557 -27.57 30.83 17.55
C LEU A 557 -28.15 32.13 18.12
N PHE A 558 -29.17 32.03 18.96
CA PHE A 558 -29.86 33.18 19.54
C PHE A 558 -30.36 34.19 18.47
N SER A 559 -29.63 35.28 18.24
CA SER A 559 -29.96 36.36 17.30
C SER A 559 -29.09 36.37 16.04
N ALA A 560 -28.19 35.41 15.86
CA ALA A 560 -27.29 35.30 14.72
C ALA A 560 -27.42 33.92 14.05
N THR A 561 -27.28 33.91 12.74
CA THR A 561 -27.19 32.70 11.94
C THR A 561 -25.72 32.31 11.77
N GLY A 562 -25.36 31.07 12.10
CA GLY A 562 -24.07 30.47 11.77
C GLY A 562 -24.23 29.38 10.72
N TYR A 563 -23.12 28.95 10.14
CA TYR A 563 -23.07 27.85 9.17
C TYR A 563 -22.02 26.84 9.65
N VAL A 564 -22.36 25.57 9.61
CA VAL A 564 -21.44 24.46 9.88
C VAL A 564 -20.94 23.91 8.56
N ASP A 565 -19.63 23.68 8.47
CA ASP A 565 -19.00 23.27 7.21
C ASP A 565 -19.56 21.95 6.67
N ILE A 566 -19.72 20.93 7.52
CA ILE A 566 -20.33 19.64 7.19
C ILE A 566 -21.30 19.21 8.30
N VAL A 567 -22.49 18.76 7.91
CA VAL A 567 -23.43 18.05 8.78
C VAL A 567 -23.57 16.61 8.32
N VAL A 568 -23.61 15.70 9.28
CA VAL A 568 -24.02 14.31 9.06
C VAL A 568 -25.34 14.08 9.79
N PHE A 569 -26.30 13.48 9.10
CA PHE A 569 -27.61 13.15 9.61
C PHE A 569 -27.70 11.70 10.05
N LYS A 570 -28.67 11.40 10.91
CA LYS A 570 -29.10 10.03 11.22
C LYS A 570 -30.61 9.92 11.18
N ASN A 571 -31.10 8.70 10.98
CA ASN A 571 -32.50 8.41 11.21
C ASN A 571 -32.75 8.15 12.71
N MET A 572 -33.67 8.90 13.28
CA MET A 572 -34.22 8.65 14.61
C MET A 572 -35.74 8.50 14.53
N LYS A 573 -36.21 7.25 14.58
CA LYS A 573 -37.66 6.89 14.55
C LYS A 573 -38.40 7.42 13.32
N GLY A 574 -37.83 7.23 12.12
CA GLY A 574 -38.43 7.64 10.85
C GLY A 574 -38.04 9.06 10.41
N LYS A 575 -37.43 9.86 11.29
CA LYS A 575 -37.04 11.24 10.99
C LYS A 575 -35.54 11.39 10.83
N ILE A 576 -35.14 12.06 9.74
CA ILE A 576 -33.76 12.47 9.50
C ILE A 576 -33.47 13.69 10.39
N VAL A 577 -32.49 13.55 11.27
CA VAL A 577 -32.09 14.60 12.21
C VAL A 577 -30.57 14.80 12.18
N PRO A 578 -30.06 16.04 12.35
CA PRO A 578 -28.64 16.29 12.48
C PRO A 578 -28.02 15.46 13.61
N TYR A 579 -26.86 14.86 13.35
CA TYR A 579 -26.19 13.93 14.24
C TYR A 579 -24.75 14.31 14.57
N ILE A 580 -23.97 14.69 13.54
CA ILE A 580 -22.56 15.09 13.66
C ILE A 580 -22.40 16.46 12.99
N PHE A 581 -21.68 17.37 13.64
CA PHE A 581 -21.20 18.60 13.03
C PHE A 581 -19.69 18.57 12.87
N ILE A 582 -19.19 19.02 11.72
CA ILE A 582 -17.75 19.01 11.45
C ILE A 582 -17.34 20.36 10.89
N GLU A 583 -16.26 20.89 11.45
CA GLU A 583 -15.59 22.12 11.04
C GLU A 583 -14.22 21.77 10.43
N ALA A 584 -13.97 22.26 9.21
CA ALA A 584 -12.74 22.10 8.49
C ALA A 584 -11.96 23.41 8.50
N LYS A 585 -10.65 23.33 8.79
CA LYS A 585 -9.72 24.46 8.73
C LYS A 585 -8.67 24.24 7.66
N HIS A 586 -7.97 25.31 7.30
CA HIS A 586 -6.89 25.27 6.33
C HIS A 586 -5.84 24.23 6.74
N TYR A 587 -5.30 23.50 5.75
CA TYR A 587 -4.36 22.43 6.02
C TYR A 587 -3.14 22.92 6.83
N ASN A 588 -2.85 22.24 7.94
CA ASN A 588 -1.69 22.52 8.82
C ASN A 588 -1.77 23.85 9.60
N THR A 589 -2.96 24.43 9.81
CA THR A 589 -3.17 25.53 10.78
C THR A 589 -3.50 25.02 12.17
N SER A 590 -3.05 25.71 13.23
CA SER A 590 -3.37 25.32 14.62
C SER A 590 -4.88 25.27 14.88
N LEU A 591 -5.34 24.22 15.57
CA LEU A 591 -6.73 24.10 16.02
C LEU A 591 -6.91 24.85 17.34
N ASP A 592 -7.31 26.12 17.28
CA ASP A 592 -7.29 27.02 18.42
C ASP A 592 -8.46 26.79 19.39
N LYS A 593 -8.32 27.34 20.61
CA LYS A 593 -9.41 27.27 21.61
C LYS A 593 -10.68 27.98 21.13
N GLN A 594 -10.56 28.98 20.26
CA GLN A 594 -11.70 29.71 19.72
C GLN A 594 -12.53 28.83 18.79
N ASP A 595 -11.89 28.07 17.90
CA ASP A 595 -12.57 27.13 16.99
C ASP A 595 -13.32 26.04 17.77
N VAL A 596 -12.68 25.49 18.82
CA VAL A 596 -13.32 24.50 19.69
C VAL A 596 -14.53 25.08 20.41
N ASN A 597 -14.47 26.35 20.84
CA ASN A 597 -15.59 27.02 21.50
C ASN A 597 -16.73 27.33 20.52
N GLN A 598 -16.41 27.68 19.27
CA GLN A 598 -17.39 27.87 18.20
C GLN A 598 -18.14 26.56 17.92
N LEU A 599 -17.42 25.46 17.70
CA LEU A 599 -18.02 24.14 17.51
C LEU A 599 -18.90 23.74 18.70
N LYS A 600 -18.45 23.96 19.94
CA LYS A 600 -19.28 23.72 21.14
C LYS A 600 -20.57 24.54 21.12
N SER A 601 -20.52 25.81 20.68
CA SER A 601 -21.72 26.64 20.56
C SER A 601 -22.69 26.09 19.51
N TYR A 602 -22.20 25.58 18.38
CA TYR A 602 -23.04 24.91 17.37
C TYR A 602 -23.69 23.65 17.93
N LEU A 603 -22.93 22.81 18.65
CA LEU A 603 -23.44 21.61 19.30
C LEU A 603 -24.51 21.92 20.36
N GLU A 604 -24.43 23.05 21.06
CA GLU A 604 -25.46 23.48 22.02
C GLU A 604 -26.73 24.00 21.34
N GLY A 605 -26.58 24.66 20.19
CA GLY A 605 -27.68 25.23 19.41
C GLY A 605 -28.62 24.18 18.82
N ASN A 606 -28.19 22.93 18.70
CA ASN A 606 -29.00 21.84 18.15
C ASN A 606 -29.19 20.70 19.17
N SER A 607 -30.43 20.27 19.41
CA SER A 607 -30.75 19.24 20.41
C SER A 607 -30.51 17.80 19.94
N SER A 608 -30.52 17.53 18.63
CA SER A 608 -30.36 16.17 18.09
C SER A 608 -28.90 15.77 17.84
N VAL A 609 -28.01 16.75 17.73
CA VAL A 609 -26.58 16.51 17.49
C VAL A 609 -25.90 16.00 18.75
N GLU A 610 -25.09 14.95 18.57
CA GLU A 610 -24.41 14.26 19.66
C GLU A 610 -22.88 14.39 19.56
N TYR A 611 -22.35 14.57 18.35
CA TYR A 611 -20.91 14.58 18.09
C TYR A 611 -20.50 15.83 17.31
N GLY A 612 -19.30 16.32 17.59
CA GLY A 612 -18.66 17.37 16.82
C GLY A 612 -17.22 17.02 16.50
N MET A 613 -16.73 17.38 15.31
CA MET A 613 -15.32 17.26 14.95
C MET A 613 -14.77 18.58 14.44
N LEU A 614 -13.54 18.91 14.81
CA LEU A 614 -12.76 20.00 14.25
C LEU A 614 -11.48 19.40 13.67
N THR A 615 -11.15 19.70 12.41
CA THR A 615 -9.96 19.16 11.73
C THR A 615 -9.30 20.15 10.79
N ASN A 616 -7.97 20.03 10.64
CA ASN A 616 -7.15 20.76 9.67
C ASN A 616 -6.46 19.79 8.68
N GLY A 617 -6.92 18.54 8.59
CA GLY A 617 -6.29 17.49 7.78
C GLY A 617 -5.01 16.87 8.37
N LYS A 618 -4.36 17.50 9.35
CA LYS A 618 -3.20 16.95 10.08
C LYS A 618 -3.59 16.38 11.44
N ASP A 619 -4.43 17.12 12.16
CA ASP A 619 -4.91 16.84 13.50
C ASP A 619 -6.42 17.03 13.55
N PHE A 620 -7.06 16.41 14.54
CA PHE A 620 -8.47 16.59 14.81
C PHE A 620 -8.76 16.62 16.31
N LYS A 621 -9.91 17.19 16.65
CA LYS A 621 -10.51 17.16 17.98
C LYS A 621 -11.95 16.71 17.85
N ILE A 622 -12.31 15.61 18.50
CA ILE A 622 -13.67 15.09 18.48
C ILE A 622 -14.30 15.28 19.86
N LEU A 623 -15.51 15.82 19.86
CA LEU A 623 -16.29 16.12 21.04
C LEU A 623 -17.57 15.28 21.03
N LYS A 624 -17.85 14.62 22.15
CA LYS A 624 -19.14 14.02 22.44
C LYS A 624 -19.91 14.88 23.42
N LYS A 625 -21.14 15.26 23.05
CA LYS A 625 -22.06 16.01 23.91
C LYS A 625 -22.58 15.10 25.02
N GLN A 626 -22.51 15.56 26.27
CA GLN A 626 -22.98 14.81 27.43
C GLN A 626 -24.43 15.17 27.80
N SER A 627 -25.07 14.34 28.63
CA SER A 627 -26.47 14.53 29.05
C SER A 627 -26.68 15.84 29.83
N LYS A 628 -25.64 16.35 30.49
CA LYS A 628 -25.68 17.62 31.21
C LYS A 628 -25.30 18.77 30.27
N LYS A 629 -26.14 19.81 30.24
CA LYS A 629 -25.97 20.97 29.36
C LYS A 629 -24.59 21.63 29.57
N GLY A 630 -23.86 21.85 28.47
CA GLY A 630 -22.54 22.49 28.45
C GLY A 630 -21.36 21.58 28.80
N GLU A 631 -21.58 20.29 29.01
CA GLU A 631 -20.52 19.31 29.24
C GLU A 631 -20.20 18.52 27.96
N PHE A 632 -18.90 18.44 27.66
CA PHE A 632 -18.36 17.75 26.48
C PHE A 632 -17.20 16.84 26.89
N GLU A 633 -17.13 15.68 26.27
CA GLU A 633 -16.05 14.70 26.43
C GLU A 633 -15.22 14.66 25.14
N TYR A 634 -13.89 14.63 25.26
CA TYR A 634 -13.03 14.34 24.11
C TYR A 634 -13.01 12.84 23.89
N ILE A 635 -13.25 12.42 22.66
CA ILE A 635 -13.19 11.02 22.24
C ILE A 635 -12.19 10.86 21.10
N ASP A 636 -11.74 9.63 20.90
CA ASP A 636 -10.70 9.31 19.93
C ASP A 636 -11.23 9.04 18.52
N SER A 637 -12.54 8.75 18.38
CA SER A 637 -13.16 8.52 17.09
C SER A 637 -14.62 8.93 16.92
N LEU A 638 -15.00 9.20 15.66
CA LEU A 638 -16.40 9.37 15.27
C LEU A 638 -17.10 8.01 15.14
N PRO A 639 -18.43 7.94 15.37
CA PRO A 639 -19.18 6.69 15.24
C PRO A 639 -19.33 6.29 13.77
N ASP A 640 -19.15 5.00 13.47
CA ASP A 640 -19.47 4.41 12.17
C ASP A 640 -20.98 4.47 11.89
N TYR A 641 -21.36 4.52 10.62
CA TYR A 641 -22.74 4.32 10.22
C TYR A 641 -23.18 2.86 10.45
N GLN A 642 -24.28 2.67 11.17
CA GLN A 642 -24.84 1.35 11.51
C GLN A 642 -26.25 1.11 10.95
N GLY A 643 -26.75 1.97 10.05
CA GLY A 643 -28.10 1.86 9.47
C GLY A 643 -28.15 1.01 8.21
N ASP A 644 -29.35 0.54 7.84
CA ASP A 644 -29.62 -0.02 6.51
C ASP A 644 -30.12 1.12 5.61
N ILE A 645 -29.39 1.42 4.53
CA ILE A 645 -29.75 2.46 3.56
C ILE A 645 -31.16 2.20 3.00
N ASN A 646 -31.51 0.93 2.76
CA ASN A 646 -32.80 0.52 2.20
C ASN A 646 -33.98 0.73 3.17
N SER A 647 -33.71 0.97 4.45
CA SER A 647 -34.74 1.26 5.45
C SER A 647 -35.16 2.74 5.48
N LEU A 648 -34.49 3.59 4.71
CA LEU A 648 -34.69 5.04 4.71
C LEU A 648 -35.54 5.52 3.53
N PHE A 649 -35.35 4.91 2.36
CA PHE A 649 -35.92 5.39 1.09
C PHE A 649 -36.39 4.24 0.19
N GLU A 650 -37.46 4.46 -0.58
CA GLU A 650 -37.81 3.64 -1.76
C GLU A 650 -37.09 4.20 -2.99
N GLU A 651 -36.39 3.35 -3.75
CA GLU A 651 -35.75 3.70 -5.02
C GLU A 651 -36.68 3.34 -6.18
N PHE A 652 -36.90 4.28 -7.10
CA PHE A 652 -37.60 4.06 -8.36
C PHE A 652 -36.71 4.42 -9.54
N GLU A 653 -36.78 3.65 -10.61
CA GLU A 653 -36.16 4.01 -11.89
C GLU A 653 -37.20 4.67 -12.80
N TYR A 654 -36.89 5.87 -13.30
CA TYR A 654 -37.70 6.56 -14.30
C TYR A 654 -36.96 6.66 -15.63
N ILE A 655 -37.63 6.23 -16.70
CA ILE A 655 -37.12 6.25 -18.07
C ILE A 655 -37.88 7.30 -18.87
N ASP A 656 -37.20 8.37 -19.29
CA ASP A 656 -37.73 9.39 -20.20
C ASP A 656 -37.54 8.90 -21.64
N LEU A 657 -38.61 8.33 -22.21
CA LEU A 657 -38.60 7.78 -23.58
C LEU A 657 -38.46 8.87 -24.65
N LYS A 658 -38.80 10.13 -24.32
CA LYS A 658 -38.71 11.25 -25.26
C LYS A 658 -37.27 11.76 -25.39
N ARG A 659 -36.52 11.79 -24.28
CA ARG A 659 -35.14 12.32 -24.23
C ARG A 659 -34.06 11.22 -24.20
N ASP A 660 -34.44 9.95 -24.15
CA ASP A 660 -33.53 8.80 -24.00
C ASP A 660 -32.61 8.92 -22.76
N LYS A 661 -33.26 9.20 -21.63
CA LYS A 661 -32.61 9.39 -20.33
C LYS A 661 -33.19 8.47 -19.25
N LYS A 662 -32.34 8.12 -18.29
CA LYS A 662 -32.69 7.31 -17.12
C LYS A 662 -32.39 8.08 -15.85
N TYR A 663 -33.31 8.02 -14.92
CA TYR A 663 -33.24 8.72 -13.66
C TYR A 663 -33.47 7.76 -12.51
N LYS A 664 -32.68 7.90 -11.44
CA LYS A 664 -32.95 7.25 -10.16
C LYS A 664 -33.63 8.24 -9.22
N LEU A 665 -34.75 7.82 -8.65
CA LEU A 665 -35.61 8.61 -7.80
C LEU A 665 -35.62 8.01 -6.40
N HIS A 666 -35.13 8.73 -5.40
CA HIS A 666 -35.17 8.27 -4.00
C HIS A 666 -36.35 8.96 -3.29
N ARG A 667 -37.27 8.17 -2.76
CA ARG A 667 -38.48 8.64 -2.06
C ARG A 667 -38.43 8.27 -0.59
N ASN A 668 -38.80 9.18 0.28
CA ASN A 668 -38.97 8.90 1.70
C ASN A 668 -40.10 7.87 1.93
N LEU A 669 -39.84 6.84 2.74
CA LEU A 669 -40.81 5.80 3.09
C LEU A 669 -42.01 6.30 3.93
N GLU A 670 -41.84 7.34 4.76
CA GLU A 670 -42.90 7.81 5.68
C GLU A 670 -43.79 8.90 5.08
N ASP A 671 -43.18 9.96 4.53
CA ASP A 671 -43.93 11.12 4.01
C ASP A 671 -44.12 11.09 2.50
N LYS A 672 -43.55 10.07 1.84
CA LYS A 672 -43.68 9.86 0.40
C LYS A 672 -43.14 11.02 -0.46
N SER A 673 -42.33 11.91 0.10
CA SER A 673 -41.64 12.96 -0.65
C SER A 673 -40.45 12.41 -1.41
N LEU A 674 -40.19 12.94 -2.61
CA LEU A 674 -38.96 12.68 -3.35
C LEU A 674 -37.83 13.52 -2.76
N ILE A 675 -36.69 12.87 -2.54
CA ILE A 675 -35.55 13.44 -1.83
C ILE A 675 -34.43 13.77 -2.81
N HIS A 676 -34.14 12.85 -3.75
CA HIS A 676 -33.10 13.05 -4.75
C HIS A 676 -33.48 12.44 -6.11
N VAL A 677 -33.04 13.12 -7.17
CA VAL A 677 -33.22 12.74 -8.58
C VAL A 677 -31.83 12.74 -9.22
N TYR A 678 -31.33 11.56 -9.59
CA TYR A 678 -30.01 11.41 -10.20
C TYR A 678 -30.14 11.08 -11.68
N ASP A 679 -29.38 11.78 -12.54
CA ASP A 679 -29.19 11.38 -13.94
C ASP A 679 -28.07 10.32 -14.02
N GLU A 680 -28.41 9.07 -14.36
CA GLU A 680 -27.46 7.95 -14.36
C GLU A 680 -26.25 8.15 -15.29
N LYS A 681 -26.36 9.02 -16.31
CA LYS A 681 -25.27 9.23 -17.27
C LYS A 681 -24.22 10.23 -16.78
N ILE A 682 -24.55 11.11 -15.84
CA ILE A 682 -23.68 12.25 -15.44
C ILE A 682 -23.38 12.25 -13.92
N ASP A 683 -24.00 11.36 -13.14
CA ASP A 683 -23.81 11.26 -11.67
C ASP A 683 -23.99 12.62 -10.96
N ASN A 684 -25.03 13.35 -11.37
CA ASN A 684 -25.31 14.70 -10.90
C ASN A 684 -26.77 14.80 -10.44
N SER A 685 -27.00 15.44 -9.29
CA SER A 685 -28.34 15.70 -8.78
C SER A 685 -29.06 16.74 -9.61
N LEU A 686 -30.31 16.48 -9.96
CA LEU A 686 -31.16 17.43 -10.69
C LEU A 686 -31.82 18.39 -9.68
N GLU A 687 -31.62 19.70 -9.83
CA GLU A 687 -32.34 20.69 -9.03
C GLU A 687 -33.84 20.64 -9.37
N VAL A 688 -34.65 20.25 -8.38
CA VAL A 688 -36.10 20.20 -8.54
C VAL A 688 -36.70 21.53 -8.07
N SER A 689 -37.28 22.28 -9.01
CA SER A 689 -37.89 23.57 -8.70
C SER A 689 -39.33 23.43 -8.18
N GLU A 690 -40.06 22.44 -8.67
CA GLU A 690 -41.47 22.20 -8.36
C GLU A 690 -41.85 20.74 -8.60
N TYR A 691 -42.70 20.19 -7.73
CA TYR A 691 -43.28 18.85 -7.91
C TYR A 691 -44.67 18.93 -8.54
N VAL A 692 -44.97 17.97 -9.40
CA VAL A 692 -46.26 17.85 -10.07
C VAL A 692 -46.90 16.51 -9.74
N LYS A 693 -48.17 16.59 -9.39
CA LYS A 693 -48.97 15.44 -8.96
C LYS A 693 -49.67 14.82 -10.17
N LEU A 694 -49.32 13.59 -10.51
CA LEU A 694 -49.97 12.83 -11.57
C LEU A 694 -50.90 11.78 -10.99
N ASN A 695 -52.14 11.77 -11.47
CA ASN A 695 -53.11 10.75 -11.08
C ASN A 695 -52.82 9.43 -11.81
N VAL A 696 -52.87 8.33 -11.06
CA VAL A 696 -52.80 6.96 -11.56
C VAL A 696 -54.21 6.45 -11.78
N TYR A 697 -54.50 6.05 -13.01
CA TYR A 697 -55.79 5.48 -13.39
C TYR A 697 -55.67 3.98 -13.62
N GLY A 698 -56.64 3.23 -13.09
CA GLY A 698 -56.77 1.78 -13.28
C GLY A 698 -57.40 1.36 -14.61
N GLU A 699 -57.81 0.10 -14.72
CA GLU A 699 -58.42 -0.49 -15.93
C GLU A 699 -59.50 0.42 -16.55
N LEU A 700 -59.27 0.84 -17.79
CA LEU A 700 -60.23 1.60 -18.59
C LEU A 700 -61.42 0.69 -18.91
N THR A 701 -62.58 0.94 -18.29
CA THR A 701 -63.85 0.30 -18.68
C THR A 701 -64.64 1.26 -19.57
N ALA A 702 -65.16 0.78 -20.69
CA ALA A 702 -65.85 1.61 -21.68
C ALA A 702 -67.31 1.96 -21.34
N GLY A 703 -67.72 3.14 -21.82
CA GLY A 703 -69.11 3.61 -21.82
C GLY A 703 -69.21 5.13 -21.67
N GLU A 704 -69.34 5.83 -22.78
CA GLU A 704 -69.55 7.29 -22.94
C GLU A 704 -68.35 8.24 -22.79
N LEU A 705 -68.05 8.93 -23.89
CA LEU A 705 -67.28 10.18 -23.94
C LEU A 705 -68.03 11.30 -23.20
N LYS A 706 -67.88 11.37 -21.87
CA LYS A 706 -68.03 12.60 -21.07
C LYS A 706 -67.09 12.55 -19.86
N TYR A 707 -66.41 13.66 -19.65
CA TYR A 707 -65.49 13.92 -18.54
C TYR A 707 -66.05 13.45 -17.19
N ALA A 708 -65.20 12.78 -16.41
CA ALA A 708 -65.31 12.42 -14.99
C ALA A 708 -66.17 11.19 -14.63
N HIS A 709 -65.54 10.01 -14.61
CA HIS A 709 -65.30 9.22 -13.40
C HIS A 709 -64.25 8.16 -13.74
N GLN A 710 -62.98 8.53 -13.64
CA GLN A 710 -61.89 7.57 -13.65
C GLN A 710 -61.63 7.23 -12.18
N ASP A 711 -61.73 5.95 -11.78
CA ASP A 711 -61.36 5.56 -10.42
C ASP A 711 -59.85 5.79 -10.27
N ILE A 712 -59.50 6.88 -9.59
CA ILE A 712 -58.12 7.23 -9.25
C ILE A 712 -57.64 6.15 -8.27
N GLN A 713 -56.73 5.30 -8.71
CA GLN A 713 -56.13 4.25 -7.87
C GLN A 713 -55.07 4.83 -6.93
N GLY A 714 -54.53 6.00 -7.27
CA GLY A 714 -53.59 6.74 -6.46
C GLY A 714 -53.00 7.92 -7.22
N ASP A 715 -51.93 8.47 -6.66
CA ASP A 715 -51.18 9.56 -7.26
C ASP A 715 -49.68 9.38 -7.02
N VAL A 716 -48.89 9.90 -7.95
CA VAL A 716 -47.42 9.92 -7.87
C VAL A 716 -46.97 11.37 -8.08
N GLU A 717 -46.17 11.87 -7.17
CA GLU A 717 -45.50 13.16 -7.33
C GLU A 717 -44.19 12.94 -8.07
N LEU A 718 -43.95 13.72 -9.12
CA LEU A 718 -42.72 13.70 -9.91
C LEU A 718 -42.19 15.13 -10.10
N PRO A 719 -40.88 15.32 -10.32
CA PRO A 719 -40.31 16.60 -10.70
C PRO A 719 -40.90 17.13 -12.01
N LYS A 720 -41.22 18.42 -12.06
CA LYS A 720 -41.76 19.06 -13.27
C LYS A 720 -40.79 19.00 -14.47
N GLU A 721 -39.49 18.94 -14.20
CA GLU A 721 -38.42 18.95 -15.20
C GLU A 721 -38.41 17.65 -16.05
N ILE A 722 -38.86 16.54 -15.45
CA ILE A 722 -38.91 15.22 -16.09
C ILE A 722 -40.29 14.87 -16.65
N VAL A 723 -41.33 15.66 -16.33
CA VAL A 723 -42.70 15.52 -16.85
C VAL A 723 -43.10 16.72 -17.73
N PRO A 724 -43.02 16.62 -19.06
CA PRO A 724 -43.42 17.71 -19.96
C PRO A 724 -44.95 17.91 -19.96
N ASN A 725 -45.40 19.15 -19.78
CA ASN A 725 -46.82 19.54 -19.73
C ASN A 725 -47.67 18.68 -18.75
N PRO A 726 -47.41 18.78 -17.43
CA PRO A 726 -48.02 17.94 -16.40
C PRO A 726 -49.55 17.92 -16.41
N ASP A 727 -50.19 19.06 -16.65
CA ASP A 727 -51.65 19.21 -16.69
C ASP A 727 -52.33 18.35 -17.77
N ASN A 728 -51.57 17.94 -18.78
CA ASN A 728 -52.04 17.12 -19.89
C ASN A 728 -51.52 15.67 -19.83
N CYS A 729 -50.92 15.27 -18.70
CA CYS A 729 -50.38 13.93 -18.49
C CYS A 729 -51.21 13.13 -17.48
N PHE A 730 -51.13 11.81 -17.56
CA PHE A 730 -51.69 10.88 -16.58
C PHE A 730 -50.88 9.60 -16.55
N MET A 731 -51.06 8.77 -15.52
CA MET A 731 -50.38 7.49 -15.38
C MET A 731 -51.35 6.31 -15.53
N LEU A 732 -50.87 5.22 -16.11
CA LEU A 732 -51.57 3.93 -16.19
C LEU A 732 -50.66 2.82 -15.68
N GLU A 733 -51.21 1.90 -14.90
CA GLU A 733 -50.54 0.65 -14.53
C GLU A 733 -50.57 -0.35 -15.69
N VAL A 734 -49.44 -0.99 -15.96
CA VAL A 734 -49.29 -1.96 -17.05
C VAL A 734 -49.63 -3.37 -16.55
N THR A 735 -50.77 -3.92 -16.99
CA THR A 735 -51.23 -5.24 -16.53
C THR A 735 -50.80 -6.42 -17.41
N GLY A 736 -50.37 -6.15 -18.65
CA GLY A 736 -49.96 -7.15 -19.65
C GLY A 736 -48.50 -7.02 -20.09
N ASP A 737 -47.94 -8.08 -20.67
CA ASP A 737 -46.53 -8.19 -21.04
C ASP A 737 -46.25 -7.94 -22.55
N SER A 738 -47.23 -7.41 -23.29
CA SER A 738 -47.11 -7.24 -24.75
C SER A 738 -46.04 -6.24 -25.19
N MET A 739 -45.51 -5.43 -24.26
CA MET A 739 -44.51 -4.39 -24.53
C MET A 739 -43.15 -4.67 -23.86
N ILE A 740 -42.90 -5.91 -23.42
CA ILE A 740 -41.72 -6.27 -22.61
C ILE A 740 -40.38 -5.90 -23.28
N ASN A 741 -40.22 -6.11 -24.59
CA ASN A 741 -38.97 -5.76 -25.29
C ASN A 741 -38.85 -4.26 -25.60
N ALA A 742 -39.87 -3.46 -25.29
CA ALA A 742 -39.77 -1.99 -25.25
C ALA A 742 -39.27 -1.47 -23.89
N GLY A 743 -38.96 -2.36 -22.94
CA GLY A 743 -38.58 -1.99 -21.58
C GLY A 743 -39.76 -1.66 -20.66
N ILE A 744 -40.98 -2.04 -21.07
CA ILE A 744 -42.22 -1.84 -20.29
C ILE A 744 -42.69 -3.22 -19.81
N ASP A 745 -42.49 -3.49 -18.52
CA ASP A 745 -42.82 -4.74 -17.87
C ASP A 745 -44.22 -4.70 -17.25
N LYS A 746 -44.77 -5.88 -16.95
CA LYS A 746 -46.01 -5.97 -16.18
C LYS A 746 -45.78 -5.47 -14.75
N GLY A 747 -46.60 -4.52 -14.30
CA GLY A 747 -46.51 -3.85 -13.00
C GLY A 747 -45.99 -2.41 -13.09
N ASP A 748 -45.26 -2.08 -14.17
CA ASP A 748 -44.73 -0.73 -14.38
C ASP A 748 -45.87 0.30 -14.52
N TYR A 749 -45.55 1.57 -14.24
CA TYR A 749 -46.43 2.68 -14.57
C TYR A 749 -45.93 3.44 -15.80
N VAL A 750 -46.81 3.69 -16.76
CA VAL A 750 -46.49 4.51 -17.94
C VAL A 750 -47.07 5.91 -17.79
N ILE A 751 -46.28 6.93 -18.11
CA ILE A 751 -46.73 8.32 -18.19
C ILE A 751 -47.23 8.59 -19.60
N VAL A 752 -48.49 8.96 -19.71
CA VAL A 752 -49.22 9.16 -20.97
C VAL A 752 -49.57 10.63 -21.14
N GLN A 753 -49.08 11.24 -22.22
CA GLN A 753 -49.50 12.56 -22.65
C GLN A 753 -50.80 12.44 -23.44
N LYS A 754 -51.86 13.13 -23.00
CA LYS A 754 -53.18 13.12 -23.67
C LYS A 754 -53.07 13.75 -25.05
N GLN A 755 -53.37 12.96 -26.07
CA GLN A 755 -53.43 13.38 -27.47
C GLN A 755 -54.21 12.33 -28.27
N ASN A 756 -54.82 12.76 -29.37
CA ASN A 756 -55.65 11.92 -30.24
C ASN A 756 -54.97 11.56 -31.57
N TYR A 757 -53.65 11.74 -31.65
CA TYR A 757 -52.83 11.42 -32.83
C TYR A 757 -51.53 10.75 -32.37
N ALA A 758 -50.87 10.03 -33.28
CA ALA A 758 -49.59 9.39 -33.04
C ALA A 758 -48.73 9.39 -34.30
N GLU A 759 -47.41 9.42 -34.13
CA GLU A 759 -46.45 9.24 -35.21
C GLU A 759 -46.02 7.77 -35.29
N ASN A 760 -45.51 7.35 -36.46
CA ASN A 760 -45.00 5.99 -36.62
C ASN A 760 -43.90 5.71 -35.59
N LEU A 761 -43.99 4.53 -34.97
CA LEU A 761 -43.16 4.00 -33.89
C LEU A 761 -43.41 4.57 -32.50
N ASP A 762 -44.38 5.47 -32.33
CA ASP A 762 -44.81 5.91 -31.01
C ASP A 762 -45.45 4.76 -30.24
N ILE A 763 -45.17 4.67 -28.94
CA ILE A 763 -45.92 3.81 -28.02
C ILE A 763 -47.17 4.58 -27.58
N VAL A 764 -48.34 4.00 -27.80
CA VAL A 764 -49.62 4.67 -27.58
C VAL A 764 -50.56 3.83 -26.75
N VAL A 765 -51.46 4.52 -26.04
CA VAL A 765 -52.67 3.92 -25.50
C VAL A 765 -53.72 3.95 -26.60
N ALA A 766 -53.90 2.81 -27.26
CA ALA A 766 -54.87 2.59 -28.31
C ALA A 766 -56.13 1.95 -27.74
N VAL A 767 -57.30 2.44 -28.12
CA VAL A 767 -58.59 1.84 -27.76
C VAL A 767 -59.22 1.27 -29.03
N ILE A 768 -59.50 -0.04 -29.01
CA ILE A 768 -60.15 -0.79 -30.09
C ILE A 768 -61.28 -1.59 -29.45
N ASP A 769 -62.47 -1.61 -30.05
CA ASP A 769 -63.61 -2.38 -29.56
C ASP A 769 -63.87 -2.20 -28.05
N GLN A 770 -63.74 -0.94 -27.58
CA GLN A 770 -63.92 -0.58 -26.17
C GLN A 770 -62.85 -1.09 -25.18
N GLU A 771 -61.78 -1.72 -25.66
CA GLU A 771 -60.65 -2.16 -24.83
C GLU A 771 -59.40 -1.32 -25.09
N ALA A 772 -58.71 -0.89 -24.03
CA ALA A 772 -57.46 -0.15 -24.13
C ALA A 772 -56.25 -1.09 -24.15
N THR A 773 -55.29 -0.83 -25.03
CA THR A 773 -54.05 -1.59 -25.16
C THR A 773 -52.85 -0.66 -25.39
N LEU A 774 -51.69 -1.07 -24.86
CA LEU A 774 -50.40 -0.44 -25.15
C LEU A 774 -49.74 -1.15 -26.32
N LYS A 775 -49.47 -0.39 -27.39
CA LYS A 775 -48.84 -0.89 -28.61
C LYS A 775 -47.98 0.18 -29.27
N LYS A 776 -47.04 -0.25 -30.10
CA LYS A 776 -46.29 0.63 -31.00
C LYS A 776 -47.12 0.90 -32.26
N TYR A 777 -47.41 2.16 -32.52
CA TYR A 777 -48.24 2.61 -33.63
C TYR A 777 -47.46 2.62 -34.96
N SER A 778 -48.03 2.09 -36.03
CA SER A 778 -47.45 2.16 -37.38
C SER A 778 -48.52 2.27 -38.45
N ARG A 779 -48.55 3.38 -39.17
CA ARG A 779 -49.46 3.61 -40.30
C ARG A 779 -48.86 3.07 -41.59
N MET A 780 -49.58 2.18 -42.26
CA MET A 780 -49.24 1.61 -43.56
C MET A 780 -50.38 1.88 -44.56
N GLY A 781 -50.30 3.03 -45.23
CA GLY A 781 -51.35 3.50 -46.15
C GLY A 781 -52.66 3.78 -45.41
N ASP A 782 -53.72 3.06 -45.79
CA ASP A 782 -55.08 3.18 -45.24
C ASP A 782 -55.31 2.25 -44.03
N THR A 783 -54.30 1.48 -43.62
CA THR A 783 -54.37 0.55 -42.48
C THR A 783 -53.40 0.95 -41.38
N ILE A 784 -53.80 0.72 -40.12
CA ILE A 784 -52.97 0.97 -38.95
C ILE A 784 -52.59 -0.37 -38.34
N LEU A 785 -51.29 -0.56 -38.12
CA LEU A 785 -50.74 -1.69 -37.38
C LEU A 785 -50.39 -1.22 -35.97
N LEU A 786 -50.96 -1.90 -34.99
CA LEU A 786 -50.56 -1.81 -33.59
C LEU A 786 -49.66 -2.99 -33.25
N MET A 787 -48.36 -2.71 -33.16
CA MET A 787 -47.33 -3.71 -33.01
C MET A 787 -47.03 -3.95 -31.53
N PRO A 788 -47.10 -5.21 -31.03
CA PRO A 788 -46.54 -5.55 -29.73
C PRO A 788 -45.01 -5.57 -29.81
N GLU A 789 -44.36 -5.32 -28.68
CA GLU A 789 -42.93 -5.51 -28.48
C GLU A 789 -42.68 -6.79 -27.67
N ASN A 790 -43.48 -7.82 -27.92
CA ASN A 790 -43.34 -9.16 -27.39
C ASN A 790 -43.66 -10.16 -28.50
N LYS A 791 -42.70 -11.05 -28.80
CA LYS A 791 -42.77 -12.01 -29.92
C LYS A 791 -43.91 -13.03 -29.80
N ASN A 792 -44.50 -13.17 -28.61
CA ASN A 792 -45.64 -14.07 -28.38
C ASN A 792 -46.98 -13.50 -28.85
N TYR A 793 -47.01 -12.24 -29.27
CA TYR A 793 -48.22 -11.54 -29.71
C TYR A 793 -48.10 -11.15 -31.18
N GLU A 794 -49.19 -11.30 -31.93
CA GLU A 794 -49.26 -10.84 -33.32
C GLU A 794 -49.67 -9.35 -33.37
N PRO A 795 -49.23 -8.59 -34.40
CA PRO A 795 -49.71 -7.23 -34.64
C PRO A 795 -51.22 -7.18 -34.85
N ILE A 796 -51.88 -6.18 -34.27
CA ILE A 796 -53.30 -5.94 -34.48
C ILE A 796 -53.45 -4.97 -35.65
N ILE A 797 -54.21 -5.37 -36.67
CA ILE A 797 -54.49 -4.54 -37.85
C ILE A 797 -55.88 -3.95 -37.68
N VAL A 798 -55.97 -2.62 -37.68
CA VAL A 798 -57.23 -1.89 -37.54
C VAL A 798 -57.38 -0.80 -38.61
N SER A 799 -58.63 -0.47 -38.91
CA SER A 799 -58.96 0.67 -39.75
C SER A 799 -58.84 1.97 -38.94
N GLU A 800 -58.66 3.12 -39.61
CA GLU A 800 -58.58 4.43 -38.95
C GLU A 800 -59.90 4.82 -38.25
N GLU A 801 -61.04 4.26 -38.68
CA GLU A 801 -62.36 4.53 -38.08
C GLU A 801 -62.60 3.77 -36.77
N ASP A 802 -61.93 2.62 -36.58
CA ASP A 802 -62.12 1.73 -35.43
C ASP A 802 -61.09 1.96 -34.30
N LEU A 803 -60.15 2.88 -34.48
CA LEU A 803 -59.06 3.15 -33.54
C LEU A 803 -59.21 4.53 -32.89
N ILE A 804 -59.23 4.56 -31.55
CA ILE A 804 -59.12 5.80 -30.79
C ILE A 804 -57.76 5.83 -30.08
N ILE A 805 -56.99 6.89 -30.29
CA ILE A 805 -55.74 7.13 -29.56
C ILE A 805 -56.07 7.97 -28.34
N ASN A 806 -55.84 7.43 -27.14
CA ASN A 806 -56.07 8.16 -25.88
C ASN A 806 -54.83 8.92 -25.40
N GLY A 807 -53.65 8.58 -25.92
CA GLY A 807 -52.43 9.33 -25.66
C GLY A 807 -51.16 8.60 -26.08
N LYS A 808 -50.05 9.34 -26.00
CA LYS A 808 -48.69 8.87 -26.29
C LYS A 808 -47.94 8.62 -24.99
N VAL A 809 -47.26 7.48 -24.88
CA VAL A 809 -46.39 7.19 -23.75
C VAL A 809 -45.09 7.99 -23.90
N ILE A 810 -44.75 8.76 -22.88
CA ILE A 810 -43.58 9.64 -22.86
C ILE A 810 -42.53 9.23 -21.82
N GLY A 811 -42.91 8.39 -20.85
CA GLY A 811 -41.98 7.87 -19.85
C GLY A 811 -42.52 6.64 -19.14
N VAL A 812 -41.63 5.92 -18.47
CA VAL A 812 -41.91 4.67 -17.74
C VAL A 812 -41.31 4.77 -16.34
N LEU A 813 -42.11 4.53 -15.31
CA LEU A 813 -41.66 4.40 -13.94
C LEU A 813 -41.64 2.91 -13.59
N LYS A 814 -40.44 2.38 -13.34
CA LYS A 814 -40.21 0.97 -12.99
C LYS A 814 -40.61 0.71 -11.54
N THR A 815 -41.27 -0.41 -11.32
CA THR A 815 -41.73 -0.88 -9.99
C THR A 815 -40.98 -2.09 -9.48
#